data_AF-A0A7S4QUX8-F1
#
_entry.id   AF-A0A7S4QUX8-F1
#
_cell.length_a   1.000
_cell.length_b   1.000
_cell.length_c   1.000
_cell.angle_alpha   90.00
_cell.angle_beta   90.00
_cell.angle_gamma   90.00
#
_symmetry.space_group_name_H-M   'P 1'
#
loop_
_entity.id
_entity.type
_entity.pdbx_description
1 polymer ?
#
loop_
_entity_poly.entity_id
_entity_poly.type
_entity_poly.pdbx_seq_one_letter_code
_entity_poly.pdbx_strand_id
1 'polypeptide(L)'
;MMRGIQLVLYLTALSEGVSAFVTIPHFAGISHALRCPSLQMANAGKDGGKQFSVEDPKNIRNVAFVGHSHSGKTTMAEWMLFDENIITKKPSSGESSLDSDPTEASRHSSIFSHFIRVPHRGHLLEVLDTPWGDFPSDAVATLDGADSAVVLVSAPDGLQAGAINAYQHCKEAGIKTLLALSKMDRPFLNINEILANIETSFKTKPVPLQVRVGEGEDFQGVKSLLLLDDDGNLKKNEGDDIEEAWLEMEEAVAMVDDELLVEYLENMELKPEQVIKGLRAGVRQGKILPFVYTSAEKDLGVAELMDAIITTLPDPMEMREEALKAACENEQGKCGMEPGVEAGFAARVIHTIVDSFGSLSVLRVISNNRDQDNGSFHSLPQEVVNLRTGDKIKMPTTANSFSLCGKDRISLQDGAHIVPGDVIAVPRLPENIHTNDILTVPDAVKEEEAEIFIEKAAQVLTPLSRPAEEVALMTTVTVSMPGEGSKKNKGKGAGGDEKLTSALAAMAREDLALRVEHDSASGKLLLRCMSGEHMQLVASRLKDRYDLDVEFGQPPVQYRETLVKKVTKVEGRHKKQSGGSGQFGVCYIDMEPLEEGAGIEFESQIKGGVISRPFISSVERGVREQLQLGGPLAGYPVTDVRITLVDGKMHSVDSKDIAFQSAGKLAVKAALERGGSRLLQPMDKVTFLIDENLQGEIHTIVSRHDGYITSTNPSEAGPGLEIEAIIPNAGMADLSDALRSACAGEGQFSSVFSHYQPVPNDLIEKIVENSPNHHS
;
A
#
# COMPACT_ATOMS: atom_id res chain seq x y z
N MET A 1 -23.60 -30.29 43.03
CA MET A 1 -23.26 -31.59 43.64
C MET A 1 -22.03 -32.25 42.98
N MET A 2 -21.86 -32.21 41.66
CA MET A 2 -20.66 -32.74 40.98
C MET A 2 -19.34 -32.00 41.29
N ARG A 3 -19.38 -30.70 41.65
CA ARG A 3 -18.19 -29.92 42.03
C ARG A 3 -17.55 -30.31 43.38
N GLY A 4 -18.29 -31.00 44.26
CA GLY A 4 -17.79 -31.40 45.59
C GLY A 4 -17.03 -32.72 45.60
N ILE A 5 -17.25 -33.59 44.60
CA ILE A 5 -16.68 -34.95 44.57
C ILE A 5 -15.27 -34.95 43.92
N GLN A 6 -14.99 -34.03 42.99
CA GLN A 6 -13.67 -33.89 42.37
C GLN A 6 -12.61 -33.28 43.31
N LEU A 7 -13.01 -32.39 44.22
CA LEU A 7 -12.08 -31.78 45.18
C LEU A 7 -11.57 -32.79 46.23
N VAL A 8 -12.38 -33.80 46.57
CA VAL A 8 -12.01 -34.84 47.54
C VAL A 8 -11.02 -35.83 46.92
N LEU A 9 -11.16 -36.16 45.63
CA LEU A 9 -10.22 -37.03 44.92
C LEU A 9 -8.81 -36.40 44.79
N TYR A 10 -8.74 -35.08 44.61
CA TYR A 10 -7.48 -34.34 44.49
C TYR A 10 -6.66 -34.30 45.80
N LEU A 11 -7.34 -34.25 46.95
CA LEU A 11 -6.69 -34.24 48.26
C LEU A 11 -6.19 -35.62 48.71
N THR A 12 -6.83 -36.71 48.29
CA THR A 12 -6.35 -38.08 48.56
C THR A 12 -5.12 -38.48 47.73
N ALA A 13 -4.96 -37.96 46.51
CA ALA A 13 -3.80 -38.28 45.67
C ALA A 13 -2.48 -37.68 46.21
N LEU A 14 -2.56 -36.55 46.91
CA LEU A 14 -1.39 -35.88 47.52
C LEU A 14 -0.89 -36.55 48.80
N SER A 15 -1.71 -37.39 49.47
CA SER A 15 -1.31 -38.06 50.71
C SER A 15 -0.61 -39.40 50.52
N GLU A 16 -0.62 -40.00 49.32
CA GLU A 16 -0.13 -41.38 49.09
C GLU A 16 1.16 -41.50 48.27
N GLY A 17 1.80 -40.40 47.85
CA GLY A 17 3.19 -40.44 47.37
C GLY A 17 3.46 -41.37 46.18
N VAL A 18 2.56 -41.42 45.19
CA VAL A 18 2.74 -42.23 43.97
C VAL A 18 3.24 -41.36 42.82
N SER A 19 4.44 -41.66 42.29
CA SER A 19 4.97 -41.07 41.07
C SER A 19 4.31 -41.68 39.83
N ALA A 20 3.37 -40.97 39.23
CA ALA A 20 2.84 -41.29 37.91
C ALA A 20 2.70 -39.99 37.09
N PHE A 21 3.41 -39.94 35.95
CA PHE A 21 3.25 -38.93 34.92
C PHE A 21 1.80 -38.93 34.43
N VAL A 22 1.06 -37.87 34.74
CA VAL A 22 -0.25 -37.57 34.15
C VAL A 22 -0.10 -36.20 33.48
N THR A 23 -0.14 -36.20 32.16
CA THR A 23 -0.25 -35.02 31.30
C THR A 23 -1.53 -34.27 31.67
N ILE A 24 -1.41 -33.05 32.20
CA ILE A 24 -2.54 -32.17 32.51
C ILE A 24 -2.81 -31.31 31.26
N PRO A 25 -4.01 -31.32 30.66
CA PRO A 25 -4.38 -30.36 29.64
C PRO A 25 -4.51 -28.96 30.28
N HIS A 26 -3.95 -27.96 29.59
CA HIS A 26 -3.99 -26.53 29.92
C HIS A 26 -5.39 -26.10 30.42
N PHE A 27 -5.49 -25.78 31.71
CA PHE A 27 -6.58 -25.03 32.32
C PHE A 27 -5.97 -23.90 33.14
N ALA A 28 -5.45 -22.89 32.44
CA ALA A 28 -4.90 -21.66 33.01
C ALA A 28 -5.68 -20.43 32.48
N GLY A 29 -7.02 -20.48 32.51
CA GLY A 29 -7.88 -19.38 32.02
C GLY A 29 -8.64 -18.62 33.10
N ILE A 30 -8.48 -18.94 34.39
CA ILE A 30 -9.29 -18.32 35.46
C ILE A 30 -8.40 -17.96 36.65
N SER A 31 -7.63 -16.87 36.55
CA SER A 31 -6.98 -16.25 37.73
C SER A 31 -6.38 -14.86 37.47
N HIS A 32 -5.80 -14.58 36.29
CA HIS A 32 -4.87 -13.44 36.17
C HIS A 32 -5.49 -12.08 35.81
N ALA A 33 -6.62 -12.02 35.11
CA ALA A 33 -7.24 -10.74 34.71
C ALA A 33 -7.76 -9.87 35.89
N LEU A 34 -7.80 -10.40 37.12
CA LEU A 34 -8.36 -9.71 38.30
C LEU A 34 -7.30 -9.01 39.19
N ARG A 35 -6.02 -8.97 38.82
CA ARG A 35 -4.94 -8.50 39.71
C ARG A 35 -3.91 -7.53 39.13
N CYS A 36 -4.11 -6.96 37.94
CA CYS A 36 -3.19 -5.95 37.41
C CYS A 36 -3.78 -4.53 37.57
N PRO A 37 -3.16 -3.61 38.33
CA PRO A 37 -3.66 -2.24 38.49
C PRO A 37 -3.64 -1.39 37.21
N SER A 38 -2.83 -1.77 36.20
CA SER A 38 -2.56 -1.00 34.98
C SER A 38 -3.57 -1.17 33.86
N LEU A 39 -4.43 -2.20 33.93
CA LEU A 39 -5.52 -2.45 32.98
C LEU A 39 -6.86 -2.40 33.72
N GLN A 40 -7.66 -1.38 33.43
CA GLN A 40 -9.01 -1.31 33.94
C GLN A 40 -9.95 -2.09 33.01
N MET A 41 -10.55 -3.17 33.52
CA MET A 41 -11.69 -3.80 32.87
C MET A 41 -12.96 -3.05 33.27
N ALA A 42 -13.55 -2.31 32.34
CA ALA A 42 -14.85 -1.70 32.55
C ALA A 42 -15.95 -2.53 31.90
N ASN A 43 -17.05 -2.77 32.62
CA ASN A 43 -18.24 -3.38 32.04
C ASN A 43 -18.86 -2.41 31.03
N ALA A 44 -18.84 -2.74 29.75
CA ALA A 44 -19.61 -1.98 28.76
C ALA A 44 -21.10 -2.09 29.11
N GLY A 45 -21.76 -0.95 29.31
CA GLY A 45 -23.21 -0.91 29.46
C GLY A 45 -23.90 -1.48 28.21
N LYS A 46 -25.02 -2.19 28.41
CA LYS A 46 -26.01 -2.74 27.44
C LYS A 46 -25.52 -3.53 26.19
N ASP A 47 -24.31 -3.33 25.67
CA ASP A 47 -23.82 -3.88 24.40
C ASP A 47 -22.74 -4.98 24.56
N GLY A 48 -22.47 -5.45 25.78
CA GLY A 48 -21.87 -6.77 26.03
C GLY A 48 -20.38 -6.97 25.69
N GLY A 49 -19.66 -5.97 25.18
CA GLY A 49 -18.21 -6.05 24.95
C GLY A 49 -17.37 -5.84 26.23
N LYS A 50 -16.24 -6.56 26.37
CA LYS A 50 -15.22 -6.21 27.38
C LYS A 50 -14.39 -5.05 26.85
N GLN A 51 -14.29 -3.96 27.60
CA GLN A 51 -13.44 -2.82 27.23
C GLN A 51 -12.16 -2.82 28.05
N PHE A 52 -11.04 -2.63 27.37
CA PHE A 52 -9.70 -2.58 27.94
C PHE A 52 -9.12 -1.20 27.70
N SER A 53 -8.67 -0.54 28.76
CA SER A 53 -7.93 0.72 28.68
C SER A 53 -6.60 0.58 29.41
N VAL A 54 -5.55 1.12 28.80
CA VAL A 54 -4.19 1.16 29.36
C VAL A 54 -3.87 2.60 29.75
N GLU A 55 -3.31 2.79 30.94
CA GLU A 55 -2.93 4.12 31.44
C GLU A 55 -1.49 4.52 31.04
N ASP A 56 -0.58 3.55 30.93
CA ASP A 56 0.82 3.78 30.57
C ASP A 56 1.11 3.27 29.14
N PRO A 57 1.50 4.15 28.19
CA PRO A 57 1.80 3.77 26.81
C PRO A 57 2.90 2.71 26.68
N LYS A 58 3.77 2.54 27.69
CA LYS A 58 4.80 1.49 27.71
C LYS A 58 4.24 0.07 27.71
N ASN A 59 2.99 -0.09 28.12
CA ASN A 59 2.30 -1.36 28.14
C ASN A 59 1.57 -1.67 26.82
N ILE A 60 1.73 -0.84 25.78
CA ILE A 60 1.16 -1.07 24.45
C ILE A 60 2.22 -1.68 23.53
N ARG A 61 1.79 -2.55 22.61
CA ARG A 61 2.57 -2.99 21.45
C ARG A 61 1.71 -2.84 20.20
N ASN A 62 2.17 -2.03 19.24
CA ASN A 62 1.52 -1.89 17.94
C ASN A 62 2.21 -2.81 16.93
N VAL A 63 1.53 -3.89 16.55
CA VAL A 63 2.14 -4.99 15.81
C VAL A 63 1.35 -5.33 14.55
N ALA A 64 1.97 -5.21 13.39
CA ALA A 64 1.39 -5.70 12.15
C ALA A 64 1.70 -7.18 11.93
N PHE A 65 0.73 -7.96 11.47
CA PHE A 65 0.97 -9.31 10.99
C PHE A 65 1.15 -9.27 9.47
N VAL A 66 2.32 -9.68 9.01
CA VAL A 66 2.71 -9.64 7.59
C VAL A 66 3.29 -10.97 7.13
N GLY A 67 3.40 -11.18 5.83
CA GLY A 67 3.92 -12.42 5.25
C GLY A 67 3.03 -12.94 4.12
N HIS A 68 3.47 -14.00 3.45
CA HIS A 68 2.79 -14.51 2.25
C HIS A 68 1.33 -14.92 2.49
N SER A 69 0.54 -14.96 1.42
CA SER A 69 -0.84 -15.45 1.43
C SER A 69 -0.93 -16.84 2.06
N HIS A 70 -1.98 -17.07 2.85
CA HIS A 70 -2.20 -18.36 3.56
C HIS A 70 -1.08 -18.80 4.52
N SER A 71 -0.19 -17.89 4.95
CA SER A 71 0.80 -18.18 6.00
C SER A 71 0.18 -18.34 7.40
N GLY A 72 -1.09 -17.96 7.58
CA GLY A 72 -1.85 -18.12 8.83
C GLY A 72 -1.98 -16.87 9.68
N LYS A 73 -1.76 -15.67 9.11
CA LYS A 73 -1.82 -14.35 9.81
C LYS A 73 -3.15 -14.15 10.54
N THR A 74 -4.25 -14.19 9.80
CA THR A 74 -5.61 -14.01 10.31
C THR A 74 -5.99 -15.07 11.32
N THR A 75 -5.67 -16.35 11.05
CA THR A 75 -5.93 -17.44 12.01
C THR A 75 -5.15 -17.25 13.30
N MET A 76 -3.90 -16.76 13.23
CA MET A 76 -3.11 -16.44 14.42
C MET A 76 -3.74 -15.32 15.24
N ALA A 77 -4.17 -14.24 14.58
CA ALA A 77 -4.85 -13.11 15.20
C ALA A 77 -6.14 -13.55 15.90
N GLU A 78 -6.90 -14.48 15.32
CA GLU A 78 -8.09 -15.06 15.94
C GLU A 78 -7.78 -15.93 17.15
N TRP A 79 -6.70 -16.72 17.12
CA TRP A 79 -6.28 -17.50 18.28
C TRP A 79 -5.89 -16.61 19.46
N MET A 80 -5.17 -15.51 19.20
CA MET A 80 -4.87 -14.52 20.24
C MET A 80 -6.16 -13.97 20.90
N LEU A 81 -7.21 -13.69 20.12
CA LEU A 81 -8.51 -13.25 20.65
C LEU A 81 -9.25 -14.35 21.40
N PHE A 82 -9.13 -15.60 20.94
CA PHE A 82 -9.79 -16.76 21.53
C PHE A 82 -9.19 -17.08 22.91
N ASP A 83 -7.87 -17.10 23.02
CA ASP A 83 -7.14 -17.38 24.25
C ASP A 83 -7.47 -16.37 25.36
N GLU A 84 -7.63 -15.10 24.98
CA GLU A 84 -8.02 -14.02 25.88
C GLU A 84 -9.54 -13.93 26.12
N ASN A 85 -10.31 -14.89 25.59
CA ASN A 85 -11.76 -14.98 25.73
C ASN A 85 -12.48 -13.69 25.28
N ILE A 86 -12.00 -13.10 24.18
CA ILE A 86 -12.66 -11.99 23.48
C ILE A 86 -13.65 -12.58 22.48
N ILE A 87 -13.20 -13.53 21.66
CA ILE A 87 -14.08 -14.32 20.81
C ILE A 87 -14.37 -15.67 21.47
N THR A 88 -15.51 -16.26 21.13
CA THR A 88 -15.96 -17.54 21.70
C THR A 88 -16.01 -18.66 20.68
N LYS A 89 -16.02 -18.33 19.38
CA LYS A 89 -15.94 -19.32 18.31
C LYS A 89 -14.48 -19.75 18.19
N LYS A 90 -14.24 -21.06 18.29
CA LYS A 90 -12.91 -21.63 18.05
C LYS A 90 -12.48 -21.31 16.61
N PRO A 91 -11.28 -20.76 16.39
CA PRO A 91 -10.76 -20.52 15.04
C PRO A 91 -10.61 -21.83 14.26
N SER A 92 -10.76 -21.77 12.94
CA SER A 92 -10.64 -22.93 12.05
C SER A 92 -10.09 -22.53 10.70
N SER A 93 -9.26 -23.38 10.09
CA SER A 93 -8.71 -23.11 8.76
C SER A 93 -9.83 -22.94 7.73
N GLY A 94 -9.81 -21.82 6.99
CA GLY A 94 -10.75 -21.51 5.91
C GLY A 94 -12.03 -20.78 6.33
N GLU A 95 -12.32 -20.61 7.62
CA GLU A 95 -13.38 -19.74 8.10
C GLU A 95 -12.81 -18.71 9.06
N SER A 96 -12.97 -17.42 8.75
CA SER A 96 -12.58 -16.35 9.65
C SER A 96 -13.80 -15.55 10.15
N SER A 97 -13.74 -15.18 11.41
CA SER A 97 -14.57 -14.20 12.10
C SER A 97 -14.15 -12.75 11.86
N LEU A 98 -12.88 -12.53 11.52
CA LEU A 98 -12.33 -11.21 11.16
C LEU A 98 -12.73 -10.84 9.73
N ASP A 99 -12.54 -11.76 8.77
CA ASP A 99 -12.91 -11.61 7.36
C ASP A 99 -14.44 -11.56 7.18
N SER A 100 -15.00 -10.36 7.34
CA SER A 100 -16.45 -10.16 7.38
C SER A 100 -17.03 -9.59 6.08
N ASP A 101 -16.18 -9.12 5.16
CA ASP A 101 -16.63 -8.69 3.84
C ASP A 101 -17.04 -9.93 3.01
N PRO A 102 -18.17 -9.88 2.29
CA PRO A 102 -18.62 -11.00 1.46
C PRO A 102 -17.57 -11.50 0.46
N THR A 103 -16.70 -10.60 -0.01
CA THR A 103 -15.65 -10.95 -0.97
C THR A 103 -14.55 -11.77 -0.31
N GLU A 104 -14.14 -11.43 0.91
CA GLU A 104 -13.15 -12.19 1.68
C GLU A 104 -13.69 -13.58 2.02
N ALA A 105 -14.93 -13.64 2.50
CA ALA A 105 -15.61 -14.90 2.81
C ALA A 105 -15.72 -15.84 1.58
N SER A 106 -15.93 -15.28 0.39
CA SER A 106 -16.00 -16.06 -0.86
C SER A 106 -14.63 -16.56 -1.34
N ARG A 107 -13.56 -15.84 -1.02
CA ARG A 107 -12.19 -16.15 -1.46
C ARG A 107 -11.39 -16.94 -0.42
N HIS A 108 -11.86 -16.99 0.82
CA HIS A 108 -11.13 -17.58 1.95
C HIS A 108 -9.74 -16.92 2.17
N SER A 109 -9.66 -15.62 1.91
CA SER A 109 -8.44 -14.82 2.03
C SER A 109 -8.78 -13.38 2.39
N SER A 110 -8.05 -12.79 3.33
CA SER A 110 -8.18 -11.37 3.68
C SER A 110 -7.79 -10.46 2.51
N ILE A 111 -8.60 -9.43 2.32
CA ILE A 111 -8.45 -8.39 1.29
C ILE A 111 -8.25 -7.03 1.97
N PHE A 112 -8.73 -6.89 3.19
CA PHE A 112 -8.61 -5.69 4.00
C PHE A 112 -7.78 -5.92 5.25
N SER A 113 -7.15 -4.86 5.71
CA SER A 113 -6.53 -4.82 7.01
C SER A 113 -7.57 -4.83 8.12
N HIS A 114 -7.38 -5.70 9.10
CA HIS A 114 -8.22 -5.79 10.29
C HIS A 114 -7.47 -5.28 11.52
N PHE A 115 -8.17 -4.53 12.35
CA PHE A 115 -7.63 -3.92 13.57
C PHE A 115 -8.26 -4.62 14.77
N ILE A 116 -7.44 -5.22 15.62
CA ILE A 116 -7.89 -5.95 16.81
C ILE A 116 -7.07 -5.57 18.03
N ARG A 117 -7.71 -5.70 19.20
CA ARG A 117 -7.13 -5.39 20.51
C ARG A 117 -7.07 -6.64 21.37
N VAL A 118 -5.87 -7.07 21.73
CA VAL A 118 -5.64 -8.28 22.53
C VAL A 118 -4.95 -7.90 23.85
N PRO A 119 -5.65 -7.90 25.00
CA PRO A 119 -5.03 -7.72 26.30
C PRO A 119 -4.29 -9.00 26.69
N HIS A 120 -3.01 -8.92 27.01
CA HIS A 120 -2.21 -10.08 27.40
C HIS A 120 -1.21 -9.69 28.50
N ARG A 121 -1.21 -10.42 29.62
CA ARG A 121 -0.28 -10.22 30.76
C ARG A 121 0.00 -8.75 31.14
N GLY A 122 -1.06 -7.97 31.34
CA GLY A 122 -0.93 -6.56 31.74
C GLY A 122 -0.50 -5.60 30.63
N HIS A 123 -0.43 -6.08 29.39
CA HIS A 123 -0.15 -5.31 28.18
C HIS A 123 -1.36 -5.32 27.25
N LEU A 124 -1.40 -4.38 26.31
CA LEU A 124 -2.37 -4.34 25.21
C LEU A 124 -1.63 -4.47 23.87
N LEU A 125 -1.94 -5.52 23.14
CA LEU A 125 -1.44 -5.74 21.79
C LEU A 125 -2.46 -5.16 20.81
N GLU A 126 -2.09 -4.09 20.13
CA GLU A 126 -2.80 -3.48 19.02
C GLU A 126 -2.34 -4.18 17.74
N VAL A 127 -3.08 -5.21 17.33
CA VAL A 127 -2.70 -6.06 16.19
C VAL A 127 -3.37 -5.54 14.92
N LEU A 128 -2.54 -5.34 13.90
CA LEU A 128 -2.93 -4.96 12.55
C LEU A 128 -2.77 -6.18 11.65
N ASP A 129 -3.82 -6.95 11.43
CA ASP A 129 -3.79 -8.09 10.51
C ASP A 129 -3.87 -7.57 9.08
N THR A 130 -2.89 -7.88 8.23
CA THR A 130 -2.76 -7.25 6.90
C THR A 130 -2.95 -8.24 5.74
N PRO A 131 -3.61 -7.82 4.63
CA PRO A 131 -3.75 -8.60 3.42
C PRO A 131 -2.48 -8.47 2.57
N TRP A 132 -1.68 -9.53 2.49
CA TRP A 132 -0.48 -9.54 1.65
C TRP A 132 -0.71 -10.37 0.37
N GLY A 133 -0.03 -10.03 -0.72
CA GLY A 133 -0.16 -10.69 -2.02
C GLY A 133 -0.82 -9.78 -3.05
N ASP A 134 -2.09 -10.01 -3.37
CA ASP A 134 -2.82 -9.30 -4.45
C ASP A 134 -3.19 -7.86 -4.11
N PHE A 135 -3.18 -7.50 -2.83
CA PHE A 135 -3.63 -6.20 -2.30
C PHE A 135 -2.62 -5.54 -1.33
N PRO A 136 -1.34 -5.39 -1.71
CA PRO A 136 -0.33 -4.92 -0.78
C PRO A 136 -0.48 -3.43 -0.46
N SER A 137 -1.22 -2.64 -1.25
CA SER A 137 -1.41 -1.21 -0.97
C SER A 137 -2.07 -0.94 0.37
N ASP A 138 -3.09 -1.72 0.71
CA ASP A 138 -3.80 -1.59 1.97
C ASP A 138 -2.92 -2.03 3.15
N ALA A 139 -2.21 -3.15 2.99
CA ALA A 139 -1.25 -3.62 3.98
C ALA A 139 -0.11 -2.62 4.20
N VAL A 140 0.45 -2.06 3.14
CA VAL A 140 1.53 -1.07 3.19
C VAL A 140 1.05 0.24 3.84
N ALA A 141 -0.16 0.71 3.54
CA ALA A 141 -0.72 1.86 4.25
C ALA A 141 -0.95 1.57 5.74
N THR A 142 -1.34 0.34 6.07
CA THR A 142 -1.57 -0.09 7.45
C THR A 142 -0.27 -0.24 8.25
N LEU A 143 0.85 -0.55 7.58
CA LEU A 143 2.17 -0.61 8.22
C LEU A 143 2.57 0.72 8.87
N ASP A 144 2.09 1.86 8.36
CA ASP A 144 2.29 3.17 9.00
C ASP A 144 1.66 3.25 10.41
N GLY A 145 0.78 2.32 10.79
CA GLY A 145 0.23 2.21 12.14
C GLY A 145 1.04 1.35 13.11
N ALA A 146 2.04 0.62 12.61
CA ALA A 146 2.81 -0.35 13.37
C ALA A 146 4.18 0.18 13.81
N ASP A 147 4.51 -0.11 15.07
CA ASP A 147 5.87 0.07 15.61
C ASP A 147 6.73 -1.16 15.32
N SER A 148 6.09 -2.30 15.14
CA SER A 148 6.73 -3.59 14.87
C SER A 148 5.87 -4.48 13.99
N ALA A 149 6.45 -5.53 13.42
CA ALA A 149 5.74 -6.51 12.62
C ALA A 149 6.15 -7.95 12.99
N VAL A 150 5.18 -8.86 12.98
CA VAL A 150 5.43 -10.30 12.98
C VAL A 150 5.36 -10.78 11.54
N VAL A 151 6.50 -11.23 11.02
CA VAL A 151 6.63 -11.83 9.69
C VAL A 151 6.31 -13.32 9.82
N LEU A 152 5.16 -13.74 9.31
CA LEU A 152 4.74 -15.14 9.33
C LEU A 152 5.25 -15.87 8.09
N VAL A 153 6.05 -16.91 8.30
CA VAL A 153 6.54 -17.82 7.27
C VAL A 153 5.98 -19.21 7.53
N SER A 154 5.26 -19.75 6.55
CA SER A 154 4.73 -21.11 6.60
C SER A 154 5.89 -22.10 6.44
N ALA A 155 6.17 -22.89 7.48
CA ALA A 155 7.23 -23.87 7.45
C ALA A 155 7.17 -24.87 6.27
N PRO A 156 6.00 -25.42 5.85
CA PRO A 156 5.94 -26.33 4.70
C PRO A 156 6.19 -25.62 3.36
N ASP A 157 5.84 -24.34 3.25
CA ASP A 157 5.98 -23.58 2.01
C ASP A 157 7.37 -22.94 1.90
N GLY A 158 8.08 -22.80 3.03
CA GLY A 158 9.38 -22.13 3.10
C GLY A 158 9.26 -20.62 2.87
N LEU A 159 10.39 -19.99 2.53
CA LEU A 159 10.44 -18.55 2.26
C LEU A 159 9.86 -18.23 0.89
N GLN A 160 8.78 -17.44 0.87
CA GLN A 160 8.04 -17.05 -0.33
C GLN A 160 8.22 -15.55 -0.62
N ALA A 161 8.03 -15.16 -1.89
CA ALA A 161 8.18 -13.77 -2.35
C ALA A 161 7.36 -12.77 -1.52
N GLY A 162 6.12 -13.11 -1.17
CA GLY A 162 5.27 -12.26 -0.31
C GLY A 162 5.90 -11.95 1.05
N ALA A 163 6.57 -12.93 1.68
CA ALA A 163 7.26 -12.70 2.96
C ALA A 163 8.54 -11.86 2.80
N ILE A 164 9.27 -12.03 1.68
CA ILE A 164 10.43 -11.19 1.35
C ILE A 164 10.00 -9.74 1.14
N ASN A 165 8.97 -9.51 0.34
CA ASN A 165 8.43 -8.19 0.07
C ASN A 165 7.93 -7.52 1.36
N ALA A 166 7.18 -8.26 2.20
CA ALA A 166 6.73 -7.78 3.51
C ALA A 166 7.87 -7.35 4.42
N TYR A 167 8.91 -8.18 4.55
CA TYR A 167 10.07 -7.87 5.36
C TYR A 167 10.81 -6.63 4.82
N GLN A 168 10.95 -6.53 3.51
CA GLN A 168 11.60 -5.40 2.86
C GLN A 168 10.85 -4.09 3.11
N HIS A 169 9.52 -4.10 3.00
CA HIS A 169 8.68 -2.96 3.37
C HIS A 169 8.83 -2.58 4.86
N CYS A 170 8.88 -3.56 5.76
CA CYS A 170 9.13 -3.28 7.18
C CYS A 170 10.50 -2.61 7.38
N LYS A 171 11.54 -3.08 6.68
CA LYS A 171 12.89 -2.54 6.74
C LYS A 171 12.97 -1.11 6.20
N GLU A 172 12.33 -0.84 5.07
CA GLU A 172 12.23 0.50 4.47
C GLU A 172 11.49 1.47 5.41
N ALA A 173 10.44 1.01 6.08
CA ALA A 173 9.68 1.79 7.04
C ALA A 173 10.34 1.89 8.44
N GLY A 174 11.47 1.22 8.67
CA GLY A 174 12.15 1.21 9.98
C GLY A 174 11.40 0.41 11.07
N ILE A 175 10.43 -0.40 10.69
CA ILE A 175 9.59 -1.24 11.57
C ILE A 175 10.41 -2.42 12.09
N LYS A 176 10.39 -2.65 13.41
CA LYS A 176 11.14 -3.76 14.02
C LYS A 176 10.41 -5.07 13.80
N THR A 177 11.14 -6.14 13.50
CA THR A 177 10.53 -7.40 13.05
C THR A 177 10.79 -8.55 14.01
N LEU A 178 9.79 -9.43 14.12
CA LEU A 178 9.87 -10.75 14.74
C LEU A 178 9.41 -11.78 13.72
N LEU A 179 10.10 -12.91 13.60
CA LEU A 179 9.75 -13.99 12.69
C LEU A 179 8.91 -15.05 13.41
N ALA A 180 7.79 -15.46 12.82
CA ALA A 180 7.01 -16.60 13.31
C ALA A 180 6.98 -17.69 12.25
N LEU A 181 7.60 -18.84 12.55
CA LEU A 181 7.49 -20.03 11.72
C LEU A 181 6.17 -20.73 12.06
N SER A 182 5.24 -20.74 11.12
CA SER A 182 3.89 -21.28 11.29
C SER A 182 3.75 -22.68 10.70
N LYS A 183 2.65 -23.36 11.06
CA LYS A 183 2.31 -24.72 10.59
C LYS A 183 3.39 -25.76 10.93
N MET A 184 3.97 -25.64 12.13
CA MET A 184 5.02 -26.55 12.62
C MET A 184 4.53 -27.99 12.85
N ASP A 185 3.22 -28.21 12.81
CA ASP A 185 2.55 -29.51 12.88
C ASP A 185 2.66 -30.35 11.59
N ARG A 186 3.23 -29.80 10.51
CA ARG A 186 3.36 -30.49 9.22
C ARG A 186 4.58 -31.42 9.17
N PRO A 187 4.50 -32.58 8.50
CA PRO A 187 5.62 -33.51 8.44
C PRO A 187 6.75 -33.03 7.50
N PHE A 188 7.95 -33.59 7.67
CA PHE A 188 9.12 -33.40 6.77
C PHE A 188 9.63 -31.96 6.63
N LEU A 189 9.61 -31.18 7.72
CA LEU A 189 10.11 -29.81 7.73
C LEU A 189 11.63 -29.74 7.82
N ASN A 190 12.27 -28.98 6.93
CA ASN A 190 13.70 -28.67 7.00
C ASN A 190 13.92 -27.24 7.53
N ILE A 191 13.83 -27.08 8.85
CA ILE A 191 13.89 -25.76 9.50
C ILE A 191 15.23 -25.06 9.28
N ASN A 192 16.34 -25.81 9.28
CA ASN A 192 17.68 -25.24 9.09
C ASN A 192 17.84 -24.61 7.71
N GLU A 193 17.30 -25.26 6.67
CA GLU A 193 17.32 -24.72 5.30
C GLU A 193 16.42 -23.49 5.17
N ILE A 194 15.24 -23.50 5.79
CA ILE A 194 14.33 -22.34 5.82
C ILE A 194 15.00 -21.15 6.49
N LEU A 195 15.61 -21.34 7.66
CA LEU A 195 16.33 -20.29 8.38
C LEU A 195 17.54 -19.77 7.60
N ALA A 196 18.31 -20.64 6.94
CA ALA A 196 19.43 -20.23 6.10
C ALA A 196 18.99 -19.38 4.89
N ASN A 197 17.86 -19.75 4.27
CA ASN A 197 17.26 -18.97 3.18
C ASN A 197 16.75 -17.60 3.67
N ILE A 198 16.17 -17.55 4.88
CA ILE A 198 15.75 -16.31 5.53
C ILE A 198 16.96 -15.43 5.82
N GLU A 199 18.01 -15.95 6.45
CA GLU A 199 19.23 -15.19 6.76
C GLU A 199 19.85 -14.60 5.49
N THR A 200 19.95 -15.40 4.43
CA THR A 200 20.51 -14.98 3.15
C THR A 200 19.68 -13.87 2.50
N SER A 201 18.35 -14.02 2.49
CA SER A 201 17.43 -13.09 1.82
C SER A 201 17.24 -11.80 2.62
N PHE A 202 17.05 -11.92 3.93
CA PHE A 202 16.76 -10.78 4.82
C PHE A 202 18.06 -10.05 5.23
N LYS A 203 19.21 -10.72 5.09
CA LYS A 203 20.55 -10.22 5.47
C LYS A 203 20.63 -9.86 6.95
N THR A 204 19.87 -10.58 7.77
CA THR A 204 19.78 -10.40 9.22
C THR A 204 19.74 -11.78 9.87
N LYS A 205 20.56 -11.98 10.92
CA LYS A 205 20.68 -13.28 11.60
C LYS A 205 19.39 -13.64 12.34
N PRO A 206 18.72 -14.76 12.01
CA PRO A 206 17.62 -15.30 12.81
C PRO A 206 18.15 -15.80 14.16
N VAL A 207 17.49 -15.46 15.25
CA VAL A 207 17.87 -15.86 16.61
C VAL A 207 16.68 -16.49 17.34
N PRO A 208 16.81 -17.70 17.90
CA PRO A 208 15.69 -18.37 18.56
C PRO A 208 15.29 -17.67 19.86
N LEU A 209 13.99 -17.55 20.10
CA LEU A 209 13.43 -17.21 21.43
C LEU A 209 12.84 -18.41 22.16
N GLN A 210 12.75 -19.56 21.48
CA GLN A 210 12.06 -20.75 21.95
C GLN A 210 12.75 -21.99 21.38
N VAL A 211 12.62 -23.11 22.09
CA VAL A 211 12.92 -24.46 21.56
C VAL A 211 11.63 -25.23 21.28
N ARG A 212 11.68 -26.13 20.30
CA ARG A 212 10.53 -26.96 19.91
C ARG A 212 10.44 -28.20 20.81
N VAL A 213 9.21 -28.58 21.16
CA VAL A 213 8.92 -29.85 21.84
C VAL A 213 8.22 -30.78 20.84
N GLY A 214 8.98 -31.77 20.36
CA GLY A 214 8.56 -32.64 19.25
C GLY A 214 8.70 -31.98 17.88
N GLU A 215 8.43 -32.74 16.82
CA GLU A 215 8.53 -32.27 15.43
C GLU A 215 7.42 -32.87 14.56
N GLY A 216 7.02 -32.13 13.53
CA GLY A 216 5.99 -32.54 12.58
C GLY A 216 4.66 -32.92 13.24
N GLU A 217 4.13 -34.09 12.91
CA GLU A 217 2.85 -34.54 13.50
C GLU A 217 2.92 -34.69 15.03
N ASP A 218 4.11 -34.96 15.57
CA ASP A 218 4.39 -35.07 17.01
C ASP A 218 4.78 -33.73 17.65
N PHE A 219 4.69 -32.61 16.92
CA PHE A 219 4.85 -31.28 17.50
C PHE A 219 3.79 -31.06 18.58
N GLN A 220 4.28 -30.90 19.83
CA GLN A 220 3.51 -30.81 21.06
C GLN A 220 3.54 -29.43 21.69
N GLY A 221 4.44 -28.55 21.27
CA GLY A 221 4.52 -27.18 21.75
C GLY A 221 5.92 -26.60 21.66
N VAL A 222 6.14 -25.56 22.44
CA VAL A 222 7.40 -24.83 22.52
C VAL A 222 7.78 -24.61 23.98
N LYS A 223 9.06 -24.32 24.22
CA LYS A 223 9.56 -23.85 25.51
C LYS A 223 10.35 -22.57 25.30
N SER A 224 9.89 -21.47 25.87
CA SER A 224 10.54 -20.15 25.75
C SER A 224 11.88 -20.10 26.46
N LEU A 225 12.86 -19.41 25.89
CA LEU A 225 14.15 -19.11 26.53
C LEU A 225 14.03 -18.02 27.59
N LEU A 226 13.03 -17.16 27.44
CA LEU A 226 12.75 -16.02 28.28
C LEU A 226 11.36 -16.16 28.89
N LEU A 227 11.25 -15.85 30.19
CA LEU A 227 10.00 -15.80 30.93
C LEU A 227 9.73 -14.37 31.39
N LEU A 228 8.46 -13.98 31.34
CA LEU A 228 7.95 -12.78 31.97
C LEU A 228 7.48 -13.13 33.38
N ASP A 229 8.04 -12.49 34.40
CA ASP A 229 7.54 -12.67 35.77
C ASP A 229 6.30 -11.80 36.04
N ASP A 230 5.67 -12.02 37.21
CA ASP A 230 4.45 -11.29 37.63
C ASP A 230 4.67 -9.77 37.75
N ASP A 231 5.92 -9.33 37.91
CA ASP A 231 6.32 -7.93 37.98
C ASP A 231 6.68 -7.35 36.60
N GLY A 232 6.53 -8.13 35.52
CA GLY A 232 6.82 -7.74 34.14
C GLY A 232 8.31 -7.78 33.78
N ASN A 233 9.16 -8.36 34.63
CA ASN A 233 10.59 -8.46 34.37
C ASN A 233 10.92 -9.75 33.60
N LEU A 234 11.88 -9.61 32.69
CA LEU A 234 12.41 -10.71 31.89
C LEU A 234 13.47 -11.50 32.66
N LYS A 235 13.38 -12.82 32.60
CA LYS A 235 14.39 -13.74 33.16
C LYS A 235 14.67 -14.89 32.19
N LYS A 236 15.90 -15.41 32.25
CA LYS A 236 16.28 -16.67 31.59
C LYS A 236 15.40 -17.80 32.17
N ASN A 237 14.82 -18.61 31.30
CA ASN A 237 14.14 -19.84 31.69
C ASN A 237 15.18 -20.89 32.15
N GLU A 238 14.77 -21.91 32.91
CA GLU A 238 15.66 -22.96 33.39
C GLU A 238 15.42 -24.29 32.66
N GLY A 239 16.50 -25.02 32.35
CA GLY A 239 16.46 -26.39 31.85
C GLY A 239 17.60 -26.74 30.90
N ASP A 240 18.00 -28.00 30.87
CA ASP A 240 19.10 -28.47 30.02
C ASP A 240 18.74 -28.42 28.51
N ASP A 241 17.45 -28.47 28.19
CA ASP A 241 16.88 -28.48 26.84
C ASP A 241 16.90 -27.11 26.13
N ILE A 242 17.20 -26.03 26.85
CA ILE A 242 17.24 -24.66 26.30
C ILE A 242 18.66 -24.10 26.19
N GLU A 243 19.67 -24.74 26.79
CA GLU A 243 21.02 -24.18 26.90
C GLU A 243 21.70 -23.98 25.53
N GLU A 244 21.46 -24.88 24.56
CA GLU A 244 22.01 -24.75 23.20
C GLU A 244 21.45 -23.51 22.48
N ALA A 245 20.13 -23.32 22.52
CA ALA A 245 19.48 -22.16 21.93
C ALA A 245 19.77 -20.86 22.70
N TRP A 246 19.97 -20.95 24.01
CA TRP A 246 20.45 -19.82 24.82
C TRP A 246 21.85 -19.38 24.37
N LEU A 247 22.77 -20.32 24.19
CA LEU A 247 24.13 -20.04 23.73
C LEU A 247 24.12 -19.39 22.34
N GLU A 248 23.29 -19.89 21.42
CA GLU A 248 23.13 -19.28 20.09
C GLU A 248 22.67 -17.81 20.17
N MET A 249 21.70 -17.53 21.05
CA MET A 249 21.21 -16.16 21.31
C MET A 249 22.29 -15.29 21.94
N GLU A 250 23.01 -15.81 22.92
CA GLU A 250 24.10 -15.11 23.61
C GLU A 250 25.22 -14.71 22.65
N GLU A 251 25.66 -15.63 21.79
CA GLU A 251 26.66 -15.36 20.74
C GLU A 251 26.16 -14.31 19.75
N ALA A 252 24.89 -14.38 19.33
CA ALA A 252 24.32 -13.39 18.44
C ALA A 252 24.28 -11.99 19.09
N VAL A 253 23.92 -11.91 20.37
CA VAL A 253 23.88 -10.67 21.14
C VAL A 253 25.27 -10.06 21.34
N ALA A 254 26.29 -10.88 21.62
CA ALA A 254 27.67 -10.41 21.75
C ALA A 254 28.15 -9.71 20.46
N MET A 255 27.71 -10.17 19.29
CA MET A 255 28.10 -9.59 17.99
C MET A 255 27.39 -8.27 17.65
N VAL A 256 26.39 -7.84 18.42
CA VAL A 256 25.64 -6.60 18.16
C VAL A 256 26.39 -5.35 18.60
N ASP A 257 27.18 -5.47 19.67
CA ASP A 257 27.81 -4.37 20.40
C ASP A 257 29.26 -4.70 20.78
N ASP A 258 30.19 -3.76 20.54
CA ASP A 258 31.62 -3.98 20.74
C ASP A 258 31.98 -4.22 22.22
N GLU A 259 31.27 -3.61 23.18
CA GLU A 259 31.52 -3.82 24.61
C GLU A 259 31.09 -5.23 25.02
N LEU A 260 29.92 -5.68 24.57
CA LEU A 260 29.44 -7.04 24.80
C LEU A 260 30.34 -8.09 24.14
N LEU A 261 30.87 -7.80 22.93
CA LEU A 261 31.80 -8.69 22.24
C LEU A 261 33.10 -8.87 23.05
N VAL A 262 33.67 -7.78 23.55
CA VAL A 262 34.88 -7.83 24.37
C VAL A 262 34.63 -8.64 25.65
N GLU A 263 33.52 -8.39 26.35
CA GLU A 263 33.19 -9.14 27.57
C GLU A 263 32.99 -10.63 27.30
N TYR A 264 32.32 -10.99 26.19
CA TYR A 264 32.17 -12.38 25.78
C TYR A 264 33.50 -13.05 25.42
N LEU A 265 34.40 -12.35 24.72
CA LEU A 265 35.73 -12.89 24.38
C LEU A 265 36.65 -13.07 25.60
N GLU A 266 36.49 -12.24 26.63
CA GLU A 266 37.28 -12.33 27.87
C GLU A 266 36.76 -13.40 28.83
N ASN A 267 35.44 -13.46 29.04
CA ASN A 267 34.82 -14.31 30.05
C ASN A 267 34.22 -15.60 29.48
N MET A 268 34.07 -15.70 28.15
CA MET A 268 33.38 -16.79 27.45
C MET A 268 31.89 -16.95 27.83
N GLU A 269 31.31 -15.97 28.55
CA GLU A 269 29.91 -15.93 28.93
C GLU A 269 29.44 -14.47 29.16
N LEU A 270 28.16 -14.21 28.89
CA LEU A 270 27.45 -12.99 29.25
C LEU A 270 26.43 -13.27 30.35
N LYS A 271 26.21 -12.29 31.23
CA LYS A 271 25.15 -12.42 32.24
C LYS A 271 23.78 -12.39 31.58
N PRO A 272 22.77 -13.13 32.10
CA PRO A 272 21.42 -13.12 31.53
C PRO A 272 20.83 -11.73 31.31
N GLU A 273 21.09 -10.80 32.23
CA GLU A 273 20.61 -9.41 32.12
C GLU A 273 21.27 -8.66 30.95
N GLN A 274 22.55 -8.95 30.67
CA GLN A 274 23.27 -8.40 29.51
C GLN A 274 22.72 -8.97 28.21
N VAL A 275 22.45 -10.28 28.17
CA VAL A 275 21.85 -10.95 27.00
C VAL A 275 20.48 -10.37 26.69
N ILE A 276 19.60 -10.22 27.68
CA ILE A 276 18.26 -9.67 27.51
C ILE A 276 18.31 -8.23 26.99
N LYS A 277 19.17 -7.39 27.59
CA LYS A 277 19.34 -5.99 27.18
C LYS A 277 19.90 -5.90 25.76
N GLY A 278 20.92 -6.71 25.45
CA GLY A 278 21.56 -6.75 24.15
C GLY A 278 20.65 -7.31 23.06
N LEU A 279 19.78 -8.29 23.37
CA LEU A 279 18.74 -8.78 22.47
C LEU A 279 17.80 -7.65 22.05
N ARG A 280 17.19 -6.95 23.02
CA ARG A 280 16.28 -5.81 22.73
C ARG A 280 16.99 -4.73 21.91
N ALA A 281 18.25 -4.43 22.23
CA ALA A 281 19.05 -3.48 21.45
C ALA A 281 19.31 -3.98 20.01
N GLY A 282 19.63 -5.26 19.82
CA GLY A 282 19.86 -5.86 18.51
C GLY A 282 18.62 -5.89 17.63
N VAL A 283 17.46 -6.17 18.21
CA VAL A 283 16.15 -6.09 17.53
C VAL A 283 15.86 -4.64 17.11
N ARG A 284 16.03 -3.69 18.03
CA ARG A 284 15.83 -2.26 17.74
C ARG A 284 16.78 -1.74 16.66
N GLN A 285 18.02 -2.23 16.59
CA GLN A 285 18.98 -1.90 15.54
C GLN A 285 18.75 -2.64 14.21
N GLY A 286 17.81 -3.60 14.15
CA GLY A 286 17.59 -4.44 12.96
C GLY A 286 18.73 -5.41 12.65
N LYS A 287 19.62 -5.67 13.62
CA LYS A 287 20.75 -6.59 13.50
C LYS A 287 20.40 -8.03 13.89
N ILE A 288 19.38 -8.20 14.73
CA ILE A 288 18.85 -9.50 15.15
C ILE A 288 17.42 -9.62 14.67
N LEU A 289 17.08 -10.78 14.07
CA LEU A 289 15.72 -11.19 13.77
C LEU A 289 15.29 -12.28 14.76
N PRO A 290 14.59 -11.94 15.84
CA PRO A 290 14.15 -12.93 16.80
C PRO A 290 13.07 -13.81 16.16
N PHE A 291 13.04 -15.10 16.47
CA PHE A 291 12.02 -15.99 15.92
C PHE A 291 11.39 -16.95 16.92
N VAL A 292 10.15 -17.32 16.61
CA VAL A 292 9.31 -18.26 17.39
C VAL A 292 8.68 -19.32 16.50
N TYR A 293 8.14 -20.37 17.12
CA TYR A 293 7.47 -21.47 16.44
C TYR A 293 5.99 -21.51 16.81
N THR A 294 5.12 -21.72 15.82
CA THR A 294 3.67 -21.71 16.03
C THR A 294 2.94 -22.75 15.20
N SER A 295 1.81 -23.22 15.70
CA SER A 295 0.83 -24.01 14.96
C SER A 295 -0.58 -23.57 15.34
N ALA A 296 -1.21 -22.83 14.44
CA ALA A 296 -2.60 -22.40 14.62
C ALA A 296 -3.59 -23.58 14.52
N GLU A 297 -3.27 -24.67 13.84
CA GLU A 297 -4.17 -25.83 13.75
C GLU A 297 -4.34 -26.52 15.12
N LYS A 298 -3.24 -26.59 15.89
CA LYS A 298 -3.19 -27.24 17.20
C LYS A 298 -3.25 -26.28 18.38
N ASP A 299 -3.28 -24.97 18.13
CA ASP A 299 -3.20 -23.92 19.15
C ASP A 299 -1.93 -24.06 20.02
N LEU A 300 -0.77 -24.11 19.36
CA LEU A 300 0.53 -24.27 20.00
C LEU A 300 1.43 -23.09 19.67
N GLY A 301 2.07 -22.51 20.69
CA GLY A 301 3.01 -21.39 20.52
C GLY A 301 2.36 -20.01 20.40
N VAL A 302 1.02 -19.91 20.47
CA VAL A 302 0.28 -18.64 20.31
C VAL A 302 0.51 -17.73 21.52
N ALA A 303 0.32 -18.26 22.73
CA ALA A 303 0.59 -17.52 23.97
C ALA A 303 2.07 -17.11 24.07
N GLU A 304 2.98 -18.00 23.68
CA GLU A 304 4.41 -17.72 23.68
C GLU A 304 4.83 -16.71 22.60
N LEU A 305 4.10 -16.63 21.48
CA LEU A 305 4.24 -15.54 20.51
C LEU A 305 3.80 -14.19 21.13
N MET A 306 2.67 -14.15 21.85
CA MET A 306 2.24 -12.94 22.57
C MET A 306 3.27 -12.49 23.61
N ASP A 307 3.84 -13.44 24.36
CA ASP A 307 4.95 -13.19 25.28
C ASP A 307 6.19 -12.65 24.56
N ALA A 308 6.57 -13.25 23.43
CA ALA A 308 7.71 -12.82 22.63
C ALA A 308 7.54 -11.38 22.10
N ILE A 309 6.32 -11.02 21.67
CA ILE A 309 5.98 -9.66 21.25
C ILE A 309 6.23 -8.67 22.40
N ILE A 310 5.72 -8.94 23.59
CA ILE A 310 5.87 -8.05 24.75
C ILE A 310 7.36 -7.89 25.12
N THR A 311 8.09 -8.99 25.11
CA THR A 311 9.43 -9.07 25.67
C THR A 311 10.51 -8.52 24.74
N THR A 312 10.34 -8.65 23.43
CA THR A 312 11.39 -8.30 22.46
C THR A 312 11.08 -7.06 21.62
N LEU A 313 9.81 -6.81 21.30
CA LEU A 313 9.43 -5.68 20.45
C LEU A 313 9.28 -4.39 21.26
N PRO A 314 9.59 -3.23 20.66
CA PRO A 314 9.53 -1.95 21.34
C PRO A 314 8.11 -1.50 21.66
N ASP A 315 7.99 -0.65 22.68
CA ASP A 315 6.78 0.11 22.94
C ASP A 315 6.73 1.41 22.09
N PRO A 316 5.55 2.05 21.95
CA PRO A 316 5.39 3.28 21.18
C PRO A 316 6.29 4.44 21.61
N MET A 317 6.69 4.50 22.87
CA MET A 317 7.56 5.56 23.40
C MET A 317 9.02 5.31 23.03
N GLU A 318 9.47 4.05 23.07
CA GLU A 318 10.80 3.67 22.58
C GLU A 318 10.97 4.00 21.09
N MET A 319 9.99 3.67 20.25
CA MET A 319 10.00 4.02 18.83
C MET A 319 9.96 5.53 18.63
N ARG A 320 9.17 6.23 19.45
CA ARG A 320 9.12 7.68 19.39
C ARG A 320 10.44 8.36 19.70
N GLU A 321 11.13 7.88 20.71
CA GLU A 321 12.45 8.41 21.07
C GLU A 321 13.49 8.17 19.96
N GLU A 322 13.49 7.00 19.32
CA GLU A 322 14.38 6.69 18.19
C GLU A 322 14.14 7.59 16.99
N ALA A 323 12.88 7.73 16.59
CA ALA A 323 12.46 8.62 15.52
C ALA A 323 12.96 10.05 15.77
N LEU A 324 12.69 10.60 16.96
CA LEU A 324 13.14 11.94 17.33
C LEU A 324 14.67 12.09 17.25
N LYS A 325 15.44 11.12 17.75
CA LYS A 325 16.91 11.14 17.65
C LYS A 325 17.38 11.17 16.20
N ALA A 326 16.84 10.31 15.34
CA ALA A 326 17.21 10.24 13.93
C ALA A 326 16.90 11.55 13.18
N ALA A 327 15.76 12.19 13.46
CA ALA A 327 15.42 13.50 12.90
C ALA A 327 16.45 14.58 13.28
N CYS A 328 16.88 14.59 14.54
CA CYS A 328 17.81 15.57 15.07
C CYS A 328 19.23 15.44 14.51
N GLU A 329 19.67 14.22 14.21
CA GLU A 329 20.96 13.95 13.56
C GLU A 329 20.97 14.44 12.10
N ASN A 330 19.88 14.21 11.36
CA ASN A 330 19.77 14.60 9.95
C ASN A 330 19.74 16.13 9.72
N GLU A 331 19.26 16.90 10.70
CA GLU A 331 19.16 18.37 10.60
C GLU A 331 20.33 19.14 11.25
N GLN A 332 21.49 18.49 11.46
CA GLN A 332 22.65 19.11 12.13
C GLN A 332 22.28 19.73 13.49
N GLY A 333 21.39 19.09 14.24
CA GLY A 333 20.96 19.57 15.56
C GLY A 333 19.99 20.76 15.56
N LYS A 334 19.37 21.10 14.42
CA LYS A 334 18.34 22.16 14.33
C LYS A 334 16.90 21.69 14.60
N CYS A 335 16.71 20.42 14.92
CA CYS A 335 15.36 19.85 15.07
C CYS A 335 14.56 20.42 16.24
N GLY A 336 15.11 21.26 17.13
CA GLY A 336 14.41 21.93 18.25
C GLY A 336 13.58 21.05 19.20
N MET A 337 13.52 19.74 18.97
CA MET A 337 12.67 18.78 19.65
C MET A 337 13.45 18.23 20.85
N GLU A 338 13.16 18.76 22.04
CA GLU A 338 13.55 18.07 23.27
C GLU A 338 12.65 16.82 23.44
N PRO A 339 13.22 15.62 23.59
CA PRO A 339 12.46 14.43 23.96
C PRO A 339 11.66 14.72 25.24
N GLY A 340 10.33 14.69 25.14
CA GLY A 340 9.43 14.97 26.27
C GLY A 340 8.58 16.25 26.18
N VAL A 341 8.71 17.06 25.12
CA VAL A 341 7.74 18.14 24.86
C VAL A 341 6.47 17.55 24.24
N GLU A 342 5.37 17.53 24.99
CA GLU A 342 4.06 17.06 24.49
C GLU A 342 3.49 18.11 23.51
N ALA A 343 3.65 17.88 22.21
CA ALA A 343 3.10 18.72 21.14
C ALA A 343 1.58 18.52 20.95
N GLY A 344 0.81 18.44 22.04
CA GLY A 344 -0.63 18.22 21.95
C GLY A 344 -1.03 16.80 21.52
N PHE A 345 -2.32 16.66 21.22
CA PHE A 345 -2.86 15.51 20.52
C PHE A 345 -2.40 15.53 19.06
N ALA A 346 -1.78 14.44 18.61
CA ALA A 346 -1.48 14.18 17.21
C ALA A 346 -1.80 12.72 16.88
N ALA A 347 -2.48 12.49 15.75
CA ALA A 347 -2.81 11.16 15.28
C ALA A 347 -2.73 11.08 13.75
N ARG A 348 -2.30 9.93 13.24
CA ARG A 348 -2.30 9.62 11.80
C ARG A 348 -3.54 8.83 11.43
N VAL A 349 -4.19 9.18 10.33
CA VAL A 349 -5.19 8.33 9.68
C VAL A 349 -4.46 7.19 8.98
N ILE A 350 -4.49 5.98 9.53
CA ILE A 350 -3.78 4.82 8.97
C ILE A 350 -4.63 4.02 8.00
N HIS A 351 -5.96 4.14 8.10
CA HIS A 351 -6.89 3.45 7.22
C HIS A 351 -8.27 4.13 7.24
N THR A 352 -9.04 3.98 6.17
CA THR A 352 -10.41 4.54 6.08
C THR A 352 -11.36 3.49 5.54
N ILE A 353 -12.35 3.11 6.37
CA ILE A 353 -13.37 2.12 6.02
C ILE A 353 -14.64 2.87 5.62
N VAL A 354 -15.18 2.60 4.43
CA VAL A 354 -16.45 3.18 3.98
C VAL A 354 -17.50 2.09 3.84
N ASP A 355 -18.54 2.15 4.66
CA ASP A 355 -19.63 1.19 4.65
C ASP A 355 -21.01 1.87 4.56
N SER A 356 -22.08 1.07 4.66
CA SER A 356 -23.46 1.56 4.62
C SER A 356 -23.83 2.56 5.75
N PHE A 357 -23.06 2.60 6.84
CA PHE A 357 -23.25 3.53 7.96
C PHE A 357 -22.43 4.82 7.81
N GLY A 358 -21.51 4.88 6.83
CA GLY A 358 -20.71 6.06 6.49
C GLY A 358 -19.21 5.77 6.52
N SER A 359 -18.41 6.84 6.54
CA SER A 359 -16.96 6.73 6.68
C SER A 359 -16.55 6.51 8.14
N LEU A 360 -15.55 5.65 8.32
CA LEU A 360 -14.89 5.37 9.59
C LEU A 360 -13.38 5.47 9.37
N SER A 361 -12.75 6.47 9.97
CA SER A 361 -11.30 6.67 9.88
C SER A 361 -10.61 6.03 11.07
N VAL A 362 -9.66 5.13 10.80
CA VAL A 362 -8.83 4.50 11.82
C VAL A 362 -7.60 5.37 12.05
N LEU A 363 -7.40 5.77 13.31
CA LEU A 363 -6.36 6.68 13.74
C LEU A 363 -5.35 5.96 14.65
N ARG A 364 -4.06 6.12 14.35
CA ARG A 364 -2.96 5.78 15.25
C ARG A 364 -2.57 7.02 16.04
N VAL A 365 -2.71 6.99 17.36
CA VAL A 365 -2.39 8.12 18.24
C VAL A 365 -0.89 8.20 18.50
N ILE A 366 -0.26 9.26 17.99
CA ILE A 366 1.19 9.47 18.05
C ILE A 366 1.58 10.19 19.35
N SER A 367 0.82 11.21 19.73
CA SER A 367 1.01 11.96 20.96
C SER A 367 -0.32 12.42 21.53
N ASN A 368 -0.35 12.66 22.84
CA ASN A 368 -1.45 13.31 23.51
C ASN A 368 -0.95 14.03 24.76
N ASN A 369 -1.68 15.05 25.20
CA ASN A 369 -1.35 15.81 26.39
C ASN A 369 -1.80 15.09 27.65
N ARG A 370 -1.09 15.36 28.74
CA ARG A 370 -1.50 15.01 30.10
C ARG A 370 -2.13 16.18 30.83
N ASP A 371 -3.09 15.85 31.69
CA ASP A 371 -3.68 16.76 32.65
C ASP A 371 -2.65 17.12 33.72
N GLN A 372 -2.51 18.42 34.02
CA GLN A 372 -1.48 18.93 34.92
C GLN A 372 -1.72 18.55 36.40
N ASP A 373 -2.98 18.32 36.78
CA ASP A 373 -3.36 18.06 38.17
C ASP A 373 -3.24 16.58 38.52
N ASN A 374 -3.65 15.69 37.61
CA ASN A 374 -3.68 14.24 37.88
C ASN A 374 -2.70 13.40 37.03
N GLY A 375 -2.05 13.99 36.03
CA GLY A 375 -1.07 13.32 35.16
C GLY A 375 -1.65 12.32 34.16
N SER A 376 -2.98 12.18 34.09
CA SER A 376 -3.68 11.30 33.15
C SER A 376 -3.71 11.91 31.74
N PHE A 377 -3.73 11.07 30.71
CA PHE A 377 -3.84 11.56 29.34
C PHE A 377 -5.23 12.12 29.04
N HIS A 378 -5.29 13.15 28.21
CA HIS A 378 -6.57 13.73 27.80
C HIS A 378 -7.42 12.76 26.98
N SER A 379 -8.72 13.01 26.95
CA SER A 379 -9.64 12.37 26.00
C SER A 379 -9.43 12.92 24.58
N LEU A 380 -10.15 12.38 23.59
CA LEU A 380 -10.13 12.94 22.23
C LEU A 380 -10.46 14.43 22.22
N PRO A 381 -9.69 15.27 21.51
CA PRO A 381 -10.03 16.68 21.33
C PRO A 381 -11.31 16.82 20.49
N GLN A 382 -12.05 17.91 20.67
CA GLN A 382 -13.27 18.19 19.89
C GLN A 382 -13.00 18.93 18.56
N GLU A 383 -11.81 19.54 18.43
CA GLU A 383 -11.38 20.24 17.22
C GLU A 383 -9.92 19.88 16.93
N VAL A 384 -9.65 19.53 15.67
CA VAL A 384 -8.31 19.25 15.14
C VAL A 384 -8.09 20.00 13.83
N VAL A 385 -6.86 20.02 13.36
CA VAL A 385 -6.41 20.57 12.08
C VAL A 385 -5.74 19.44 11.32
N ASN A 386 -6.07 19.31 10.04
CA ASN A 386 -5.32 18.45 9.14
C ASN A 386 -4.08 19.20 8.65
N LEU A 387 -2.89 18.68 8.95
CA LEU A 387 -1.62 19.34 8.63
C LEU A 387 -1.41 19.54 7.13
N ARG A 388 -1.90 18.61 6.29
CA ARG A 388 -1.73 18.71 4.84
C ARG A 388 -2.55 19.85 4.23
N THR A 389 -3.74 20.10 4.76
CA THR A 389 -4.71 21.04 4.16
C THR A 389 -4.86 22.34 4.94
N GLY A 390 -4.48 22.35 6.22
CA GLY A 390 -4.80 23.42 7.17
C GLY A 390 -6.28 23.46 7.60
N ASP A 391 -7.09 22.49 7.17
CA ASP A 391 -8.52 22.49 7.42
C ASP A 391 -8.83 22.16 8.88
N LYS A 392 -9.70 22.96 9.49
CA LYS A 392 -10.25 22.70 10.83
C LYS A 392 -11.36 21.67 10.76
N ILE A 393 -11.24 20.63 11.57
CA ILE A 393 -12.13 19.47 11.60
C ILE A 393 -12.72 19.33 13.00
N LYS A 394 -14.04 19.15 13.03
CA LYS A 394 -14.72 18.77 14.27
C LYS A 394 -14.60 17.27 14.47
N MET A 395 -14.09 16.89 15.63
CA MET A 395 -13.99 15.49 16.03
C MET A 395 -15.24 15.07 16.80
N PRO A 396 -15.71 13.82 16.61
CA PRO A 396 -16.66 13.19 17.51
C PRO A 396 -16.13 13.16 18.95
N THR A 397 -17.05 13.12 19.91
CA THR A 397 -16.71 12.87 21.32
C THR A 397 -16.12 11.46 21.48
N THR A 398 -15.31 11.24 22.51
CA THR A 398 -14.74 9.91 22.81
C THR A 398 -15.80 8.81 22.87
N ALA A 399 -16.97 9.08 23.49
CA ALA A 399 -18.08 8.12 23.55
C ALA A 399 -18.66 7.68 22.19
N ASN A 400 -18.41 8.46 21.13
CA ASN A 400 -18.86 8.17 19.76
C ASN A 400 -17.73 7.62 18.87
N SER A 401 -16.56 7.33 19.46
CA SER A 401 -15.44 6.65 18.83
C SER A 401 -15.37 5.20 19.29
N PHE A 402 -14.64 4.36 18.55
CA PHE A 402 -14.67 2.91 18.75
C PHE A 402 -13.28 2.30 18.81
N SER A 403 -13.15 1.22 19.57
CA SER A 403 -12.16 0.17 19.31
C SER A 403 -12.75 -0.84 18.34
N LEU A 404 -11.90 -1.35 17.44
CA LEU A 404 -12.29 -2.37 16.47
C LEU A 404 -11.89 -3.77 16.94
N CYS A 405 -12.74 -4.74 16.61
CA CYS A 405 -12.43 -6.16 16.72
C CYS A 405 -13.10 -6.87 15.54
N GLY A 406 -12.42 -6.87 14.38
CA GLY A 406 -13.04 -7.25 13.11
C GLY A 406 -14.25 -6.35 12.81
N LYS A 407 -15.41 -6.96 12.57
CA LYS A 407 -16.67 -6.23 12.31
C LYS A 407 -17.27 -5.54 13.53
N ASP A 408 -16.90 -5.96 14.73
CA ASP A 408 -17.51 -5.45 15.96
C ASP A 408 -16.91 -4.09 16.32
N ARG A 409 -17.79 -3.12 16.58
CA ARG A 409 -17.43 -1.75 16.99
C ARG A 409 -17.73 -1.58 18.46
N ILE A 410 -16.67 -1.53 19.27
CA ILE A 410 -16.79 -1.38 20.73
C ILE A 410 -16.66 0.11 21.06
N SER A 411 -17.75 0.76 21.46
CA SER A 411 -17.73 2.18 21.83
C SER A 411 -16.77 2.44 22.98
N LEU A 412 -15.99 3.52 22.86
CA LEU A 412 -15.17 4.01 23.95
C LEU A 412 -16.03 4.64 25.05
N GLN A 413 -15.52 4.73 26.28
CA GLN A 413 -16.27 5.39 27.35
C GLN A 413 -16.17 6.90 27.19
N ASP A 414 -17.18 7.60 27.67
CA ASP A 414 -17.11 9.06 27.72
C ASP A 414 -15.98 9.49 28.65
N GLY A 415 -15.12 10.40 28.16
CA GLY A 415 -13.93 10.84 28.89
C GLY A 415 -12.81 9.79 29.03
N ALA A 416 -12.85 8.66 28.31
CA ALA A 416 -11.75 7.71 28.33
C ALA A 416 -10.42 8.38 27.95
N HIS A 417 -9.37 8.09 28.72
CA HIS A 417 -8.01 8.55 28.45
C HIS A 417 -7.50 7.91 27.16
N ILE A 418 -6.96 8.72 26.26
CA ILE A 418 -6.40 8.26 25.00
C ILE A 418 -4.89 8.40 25.09
N VAL A 419 -4.18 7.29 25.02
CA VAL A 419 -2.74 7.26 25.22
C VAL A 419 -2.00 7.13 23.88
N PRO A 420 -0.76 7.67 23.78
CA PRO A 420 0.09 7.38 22.64
C PRO A 420 0.30 5.87 22.49
N GLY A 421 -0.01 5.30 21.34
CA GLY A 421 -0.12 3.85 21.19
C GLY A 421 -1.48 3.41 20.69
N ASP A 422 -2.53 4.11 21.12
CA ASP A 422 -3.90 3.68 20.82
C ASP A 422 -4.19 3.68 19.31
N VAL A 423 -4.91 2.64 18.87
CA VAL A 423 -5.56 2.58 17.57
C VAL A 423 -7.06 2.71 17.77
N ILE A 424 -7.64 3.80 17.24
CA ILE A 424 -9.04 4.16 17.47
C ILE A 424 -9.76 4.45 16.16
N ALA A 425 -11.04 4.11 16.06
CA ALA A 425 -11.85 4.36 14.90
C ALA A 425 -12.84 5.50 15.16
N VAL A 426 -12.82 6.50 14.27
CA VAL A 426 -13.60 7.74 14.40
C VAL A 426 -14.57 7.88 13.23
N PRO A 427 -15.89 7.92 13.48
CA PRO A 427 -16.87 7.98 12.41
C PRO A 427 -17.05 9.40 11.86
N ARG A 428 -17.47 9.51 10.61
CA ARG A 428 -17.99 10.74 9.99
C ARG A 428 -17.00 11.91 10.00
N LEU A 429 -15.72 11.63 9.79
CA LEU A 429 -14.78 12.70 9.44
C LEU A 429 -15.11 13.27 8.05
N PRO A 430 -14.81 14.57 7.79
CA PRO A 430 -15.04 15.22 6.51
C PRO A 430 -14.40 14.48 5.32
N GLU A 431 -15.00 14.60 4.13
CA GLU A 431 -14.60 13.81 2.95
C GLU A 431 -13.21 14.11 2.40
N ASN A 432 -12.64 15.27 2.72
CA ASN A 432 -11.30 15.72 2.35
C ASN A 432 -10.18 15.15 3.24
N ILE A 433 -10.54 14.34 4.24
CA ILE A 433 -9.61 13.57 5.06
C ILE A 433 -9.31 12.25 4.36
N HIS A 434 -8.03 12.01 4.13
CA HIS A 434 -7.53 10.83 3.46
C HIS A 434 -6.66 9.99 4.39
N THR A 435 -6.50 8.72 4.03
CA THR A 435 -5.46 7.87 4.61
C THR A 435 -4.09 8.57 4.46
N ASN A 436 -3.27 8.45 5.50
CA ASN A 436 -2.00 9.12 5.74
C ASN A 436 -2.07 10.60 6.16
N ASP A 437 -3.25 11.20 6.27
CA ASP A 437 -3.37 12.54 6.86
C ASP A 437 -3.01 12.52 8.35
N ILE A 438 -2.37 13.61 8.81
CA ILE A 438 -2.06 13.82 10.22
C ILE A 438 -3.00 14.88 10.78
N LEU A 439 -3.67 14.52 11.87
CA LEU A 439 -4.61 15.37 12.60
C LEU A 439 -3.98 15.82 13.92
N THR A 440 -3.93 17.12 14.16
CA THR A 440 -3.38 17.69 15.41
C THR A 440 -4.26 18.80 15.97
N VAL A 441 -4.05 19.22 17.22
CA VAL A 441 -4.80 20.34 17.80
C VAL A 441 -4.36 21.71 17.23
N PRO A 442 -5.27 22.69 17.06
CA PRO A 442 -4.94 24.00 16.50
C PRO A 442 -3.81 24.74 17.23
N ASP A 443 -3.71 24.55 18.54
CA ASP A 443 -2.67 25.21 19.35
C ASP A 443 -1.26 24.72 18.99
N ALA A 444 -1.15 23.49 18.50
CA ALA A 444 0.12 22.90 18.06
C ALA A 444 0.60 23.46 16.70
N VAL A 445 -0.28 24.15 15.94
CA VAL A 445 0.01 24.72 14.61
C VAL A 445 0.29 26.24 14.69
N LYS A 446 0.10 26.88 15.85
CA LYS A 446 0.24 28.35 15.99
C LYS A 446 1.70 28.85 16.01
N GLU A 447 2.66 27.97 16.19
CA GLU A 447 4.09 28.28 16.09
C GLU A 447 4.63 27.65 14.81
N GLU A 448 5.16 28.47 13.89
CA GLU A 448 5.72 28.02 12.60
C GLU A 448 6.83 26.96 12.81
N GLU A 449 7.52 27.01 13.95
CA GLU A 449 8.47 25.98 14.39
C GLU A 449 7.75 24.67 14.80
N ALA A 450 6.62 24.74 15.52
CA ALA A 450 5.87 23.57 15.96
C ALA A 450 5.16 22.82 14.83
N GLU A 451 4.68 23.51 13.80
CA GLU A 451 4.10 22.89 12.59
C GLU A 451 5.15 22.06 11.85
N ILE A 452 6.34 22.63 11.63
CA ILE A 452 7.50 21.92 11.06
C ILE A 452 7.92 20.76 11.96
N PHE A 453 7.86 20.92 13.29
CA PHE A 453 8.22 19.84 14.21
C PHE A 453 7.21 18.69 14.22
N ILE A 454 5.91 18.95 14.14
CA ILE A 454 4.89 17.89 14.12
C ILE A 454 4.87 17.20 12.77
N GLU A 455 5.04 17.93 11.67
CA GLU A 455 5.15 17.33 10.34
C GLU A 455 6.39 16.46 10.24
N LYS A 456 7.56 16.94 10.67
CA LYS A 456 8.79 16.12 10.71
C LYS A 456 8.67 14.98 11.70
N ALA A 457 8.17 15.21 12.92
CA ALA A 457 7.98 14.15 13.90
C ALA A 457 7.03 13.09 13.37
N ALA A 458 5.89 13.46 12.79
CA ALA A 458 4.94 12.49 12.26
C ALA A 458 5.48 11.77 11.02
N GLN A 459 6.22 12.45 10.13
CA GLN A 459 6.93 11.82 9.00
C GLN A 459 8.09 10.93 9.45
N VAL A 460 8.65 11.13 10.64
CA VAL A 460 9.77 10.33 11.15
C VAL A 460 9.26 9.19 12.05
N LEU A 461 8.16 9.40 12.77
CA LEU A 461 7.50 8.42 13.64
C LEU A 461 6.75 7.37 12.85
N THR A 462 6.20 7.81 11.72
CA THR A 462 5.50 6.97 10.76
C THR A 462 5.96 7.47 9.39
N PRO A 463 7.15 7.07 8.87
CA PRO A 463 7.51 7.41 7.51
C PRO A 463 6.40 6.96 6.57
N LEU A 464 5.98 7.83 5.66
CA LEU A 464 5.00 7.43 4.65
C LEU A 464 5.57 6.20 3.96
N SER A 465 4.90 5.05 4.10
CA SER A 465 5.42 3.84 3.50
C SER A 465 5.61 4.02 1.99
N ARG A 466 4.70 4.75 1.33
CA ARG A 466 4.85 5.41 0.01
C ARG A 466 3.79 6.52 -0.20
N PRO A 467 4.07 7.63 -0.91
CA PRO A 467 3.04 8.45 -1.53
C PRO A 467 2.13 7.61 -2.42
N ALA A 468 0.83 7.91 -2.48
CA ALA A 468 -0.13 7.22 -3.37
C ALA A 468 0.33 7.18 -4.84
N GLU A 469 1.18 8.14 -5.24
CA GLU A 469 1.79 8.28 -6.57
C GLU A 469 2.76 7.13 -6.92
N GLU A 470 3.38 6.49 -5.92
CA GLU A 470 4.39 5.42 -6.09
C GLU A 470 3.81 4.00 -6.06
N VAL A 471 2.50 3.85 -5.85
CA VAL A 471 1.83 2.55 -5.97
C VAL A 471 1.84 2.11 -7.44
N ALA A 472 2.42 0.94 -7.71
CA ALA A 472 2.49 0.38 -9.06
C ALA A 472 1.10 -0.03 -9.58
N LEU A 473 0.55 0.77 -10.49
CA LEU A 473 -0.73 0.50 -11.16
C LEU A 473 -0.48 -0.13 -12.52
N MET A 474 -0.43 -1.46 -12.55
CA MET A 474 -0.07 -2.21 -13.76
C MET A 474 -1.24 -2.37 -14.74
N THR A 475 -2.48 -2.21 -14.27
CA THR A 475 -3.68 -2.43 -15.08
C THR A 475 -4.44 -1.12 -15.28
N THR A 476 -4.68 -0.75 -16.53
CA THR A 476 -5.55 0.37 -16.91
C THR A 476 -6.68 -0.15 -17.78
N VAL A 477 -7.92 0.18 -17.43
CA VAL A 477 -9.13 -0.22 -18.17
C VAL A 477 -10.08 0.96 -18.33
N THR A 478 -10.90 0.92 -19.37
CA THR A 478 -12.10 1.77 -19.44
C THR A 478 -13.20 1.13 -18.60
N VAL A 479 -13.96 1.95 -17.90
CA VAL A 479 -15.11 1.51 -17.10
C VAL A 479 -16.36 2.25 -17.58
N SER A 480 -17.45 1.51 -17.78
CA SER A 480 -18.73 2.06 -18.25
C SER A 480 -19.91 1.24 -17.72
N MET A 481 -21.11 1.83 -17.75
CA MET A 481 -22.33 1.11 -17.40
C MET A 481 -22.79 0.22 -18.57
N PRO A 482 -23.38 -0.97 -18.30
CA PRO A 482 -23.89 -1.86 -19.33
C PRO A 482 -24.88 -1.15 -20.27
N GLY A 483 -24.65 -1.27 -21.58
CA GLY A 483 -25.60 -0.81 -22.61
C GLY A 483 -25.43 0.64 -23.10
N GLU A 484 -24.40 1.37 -22.68
CA GLU A 484 -24.07 2.71 -23.22
C GLU A 484 -23.67 2.69 -24.72
N GLY A 485 -23.14 1.57 -25.22
CA GLY A 485 -22.83 1.37 -26.64
C GLY A 485 -24.06 1.20 -27.56
N SER A 486 -25.26 1.04 -26.99
CA SER A 486 -26.49 0.79 -27.75
C SER A 486 -27.21 2.10 -28.11
N LYS A 487 -27.42 2.35 -29.41
CA LYS A 487 -28.17 3.49 -29.99
C LYS A 487 -29.57 3.78 -29.38
N LYS A 488 -30.07 2.93 -28.47
CA LYS A 488 -31.41 2.98 -27.87
C LYS A 488 -31.52 3.79 -26.56
N ASN A 489 -30.44 4.17 -25.89
CA ASN A 489 -30.50 4.71 -24.52
C ASN A 489 -29.95 6.14 -24.30
N LYS A 490 -29.76 6.93 -25.35
CA LYS A 490 -29.21 8.31 -25.31
C LYS A 490 -29.96 9.36 -24.46
N GLY A 491 -30.99 8.98 -23.69
CA GLY A 491 -31.77 9.89 -22.83
C GLY A 491 -31.94 9.45 -21.38
N LYS A 492 -31.40 8.29 -20.97
CA LYS A 492 -31.51 7.76 -19.58
C LYS A 492 -30.16 7.56 -18.86
N GLY A 493 -29.04 7.77 -19.55
CA GLY A 493 -27.68 7.45 -19.04
C GLY A 493 -27.03 8.48 -18.13
N ALA A 494 -27.36 9.78 -18.23
CA ALA A 494 -26.61 10.85 -17.55
C ALA A 494 -26.57 10.73 -16.01
N GLY A 495 -27.63 10.23 -15.38
CA GLY A 495 -27.65 10.03 -13.92
C GLY A 495 -26.98 8.72 -13.45
N GLY A 496 -26.65 7.81 -14.37
CA GLY A 496 -25.90 6.58 -14.07
C GLY A 496 -24.40 6.85 -14.01
N ASP A 497 -23.89 7.65 -14.95
CA ASP A 497 -22.46 8.01 -15.02
C ASP A 497 -22.03 8.86 -13.83
N GLU A 498 -22.84 9.86 -13.45
CA GLU A 498 -22.55 10.67 -12.25
C GLU A 498 -22.49 9.80 -10.99
N LYS A 499 -23.36 8.78 -10.88
CA LYS A 499 -23.33 7.82 -9.77
C LYS A 499 -22.08 6.96 -9.82
N LEU A 500 -21.72 6.42 -10.98
CA LEU A 500 -20.50 5.63 -11.17
C LEU A 500 -19.25 6.42 -10.81
N THR A 501 -19.12 7.66 -11.30
CA THR A 501 -18.01 8.55 -10.97
C THR A 501 -17.95 8.84 -9.48
N SER A 502 -19.09 9.11 -8.83
CA SER A 502 -19.13 9.35 -7.38
C SER A 502 -18.76 8.11 -6.55
N ALA A 503 -19.20 6.92 -6.96
CA ALA A 503 -18.89 5.66 -6.28
C ALA A 503 -17.41 5.30 -6.43
N LEU A 504 -16.86 5.42 -7.64
CA LEU A 504 -15.44 5.23 -7.90
C LEU A 504 -14.56 6.23 -7.15
N ALA A 505 -14.97 7.50 -7.06
CA ALA A 505 -14.28 8.50 -6.25
C ALA A 505 -14.33 8.15 -4.74
N ALA A 506 -15.44 7.61 -4.24
CA ALA A 506 -15.53 7.13 -2.87
C ALA A 506 -14.59 5.93 -2.63
N MET A 507 -14.49 5.00 -3.58
CA MET A 507 -13.58 3.85 -3.49
C MET A 507 -12.11 4.27 -3.56
N ALA A 508 -11.75 5.23 -4.42
CA ALA A 508 -10.38 5.75 -4.51
C ALA A 508 -9.90 6.48 -3.25
N ARG A 509 -10.82 6.89 -2.36
CA ARG A 509 -10.46 7.41 -1.03
C ARG A 509 -10.15 6.31 -0.02
N GLU A 510 -10.75 5.15 -0.19
CA GLU A 510 -10.50 3.95 0.65
C GLU A 510 -9.21 3.26 0.19
N ASP A 511 -9.00 3.14 -1.12
CA ASP A 511 -7.88 2.40 -1.70
C ASP A 511 -6.92 3.31 -2.47
N LEU A 512 -5.72 3.49 -1.92
CA LEU A 512 -4.64 4.27 -2.54
C LEU A 512 -4.14 3.69 -3.87
N ALA A 513 -4.45 2.42 -4.16
CA ALA A 513 -4.12 1.75 -5.40
C ALA A 513 -5.23 1.80 -6.45
N LEU A 514 -6.20 2.70 -6.28
CA LEU A 514 -7.24 2.94 -7.25
C LEU A 514 -7.16 4.39 -7.73
N ARG A 515 -6.92 4.59 -9.04
CA ARG A 515 -6.98 5.93 -9.65
C ARG A 515 -8.05 5.98 -10.72
N VAL A 516 -8.80 7.07 -10.71
CA VAL A 516 -9.91 7.32 -11.61
C VAL A 516 -9.59 8.57 -12.41
N GLU A 517 -9.51 8.43 -13.73
CA GLU A 517 -9.13 9.52 -14.64
C GLU A 517 -10.16 9.63 -15.77
N HIS A 518 -10.38 10.84 -16.28
CA HIS A 518 -11.14 11.03 -17.51
C HIS A 518 -10.18 11.17 -18.69
N ASP A 519 -10.34 10.31 -19.70
CA ASP A 519 -9.55 10.43 -20.92
C ASP A 519 -10.05 11.62 -21.75
N SER A 520 -9.19 12.62 -21.94
CA SER A 520 -9.53 13.84 -22.68
C SER A 520 -9.85 13.60 -24.17
N ALA A 521 -9.33 12.51 -24.76
CA ALA A 521 -9.51 12.21 -26.18
C ALA A 521 -10.82 11.43 -26.46
N SER A 522 -11.07 10.36 -25.71
CA SER A 522 -12.26 9.51 -25.88
C SER A 522 -13.45 9.94 -25.03
N GLY A 523 -13.24 10.77 -24.00
CA GLY A 523 -14.25 11.13 -23.00
C GLY A 523 -14.64 9.99 -22.06
N LYS A 524 -14.00 8.82 -22.18
CA LYS A 524 -14.28 7.64 -21.34
C LYS A 524 -13.63 7.78 -19.97
N LEU A 525 -14.20 7.10 -18.98
CA LEU A 525 -13.63 6.96 -17.65
C LEU A 525 -12.58 5.84 -17.67
N LEU A 526 -11.37 6.16 -17.22
CA LEU A 526 -10.26 5.24 -17.04
C LEU A 526 -10.12 4.88 -15.56
N LEU A 527 -10.02 3.59 -15.29
CA LEU A 527 -9.72 3.03 -14.00
C LEU A 527 -8.31 2.44 -14.05
N ARG A 528 -7.43 2.90 -13.18
CA ARG A 528 -6.11 2.30 -12.97
C ARG A 528 -6.08 1.57 -11.64
N CYS A 529 -5.58 0.34 -11.66
CA CYS A 529 -5.53 -0.55 -10.51
C CYS A 529 -4.26 -1.43 -10.58
N MET A 530 -3.99 -2.15 -9.51
CA MET A 530 -2.78 -2.97 -9.38
C MET A 530 -2.76 -4.18 -10.32
N SER A 531 -3.92 -4.82 -10.51
CA SER A 531 -4.03 -6.08 -11.25
C SER A 531 -5.45 -6.29 -11.78
N GLY A 532 -5.63 -7.27 -12.67
CA GLY A 532 -6.95 -7.72 -13.10
C GLY A 532 -7.81 -8.26 -11.95
N GLU A 533 -7.22 -8.89 -10.94
CA GLU A 533 -7.93 -9.36 -9.74
C GLU A 533 -8.43 -8.18 -8.87
N HIS A 534 -7.62 -7.12 -8.77
CA HIS A 534 -8.04 -5.89 -8.12
C HIS A 534 -9.17 -5.20 -8.90
N MET A 535 -9.09 -5.14 -10.23
CA MET A 535 -10.21 -4.67 -11.06
C MET A 535 -11.52 -5.44 -10.77
N GLN A 536 -11.47 -6.78 -10.68
CA GLN A 536 -12.65 -7.59 -10.39
C GLN A 536 -13.20 -7.36 -8.97
N LEU A 537 -12.32 -7.16 -7.98
CA LEU A 537 -12.71 -6.75 -6.64
C LEU A 537 -13.47 -5.42 -6.66
N VAL A 538 -12.96 -4.44 -7.42
CA VAL A 538 -13.61 -3.14 -7.56
C VAL A 538 -15.02 -3.29 -8.15
N ALA A 539 -15.18 -4.12 -9.19
CA ALA A 539 -16.51 -4.41 -9.74
C ALA A 539 -17.46 -5.09 -8.74
N SER A 540 -16.97 -6.08 -7.97
CA SER A 540 -17.79 -6.73 -6.93
C SER A 540 -18.26 -5.71 -5.92
N ARG A 541 -17.37 -4.83 -5.43
CA ARG A 541 -17.74 -3.78 -4.47
C ARG A 541 -18.71 -2.76 -5.04
N LEU A 542 -18.55 -2.35 -6.30
CA LEU A 542 -19.52 -1.48 -6.97
C LEU A 542 -20.90 -2.12 -7.02
N LYS A 543 -20.96 -3.44 -7.27
CA LYS A 543 -22.20 -4.18 -7.27
C LYS A 543 -22.80 -4.31 -5.87
N ASP A 544 -22.00 -4.73 -4.89
CA ASP A 544 -22.49 -5.05 -3.55
C ASP A 544 -22.85 -3.80 -2.72
N ARG A 545 -22.03 -2.73 -2.81
CA ARG A 545 -22.23 -1.51 -2.01
C ARG A 545 -23.11 -0.46 -2.70
N TYR A 546 -23.05 -0.37 -4.03
CA TYR A 546 -23.71 0.70 -4.80
C TYR A 546 -24.79 0.20 -5.78
N ASP A 547 -24.98 -1.13 -5.91
CA ASP A 547 -25.85 -1.76 -6.92
C ASP A 547 -25.55 -1.30 -8.35
N LEU A 548 -24.25 -1.12 -8.65
CA LEU A 548 -23.76 -0.73 -9.96
C LEU A 548 -23.09 -1.92 -10.65
N ASP A 549 -23.72 -2.44 -11.70
CA ASP A 549 -23.07 -3.33 -12.65
C ASP A 549 -22.22 -2.50 -13.60
N VAL A 550 -20.97 -2.93 -13.84
CA VAL A 550 -20.02 -2.24 -14.71
C VAL A 550 -19.43 -3.19 -15.76
N GLU A 551 -19.07 -2.63 -16.91
CA GLU A 551 -18.34 -3.32 -17.97
C GLU A 551 -16.96 -2.69 -18.13
N PHE A 552 -15.92 -3.54 -18.15
CA PHE A 552 -14.55 -3.13 -18.42
C PHE A 552 -14.19 -3.34 -19.89
N GLY A 553 -13.51 -2.36 -20.47
CA GLY A 553 -12.98 -2.43 -21.84
C GLY A 553 -11.52 -2.01 -21.90
N GLN A 554 -10.85 -2.31 -23.00
CA GLN A 554 -9.46 -1.89 -23.20
C GLN A 554 -9.35 -0.35 -23.31
N PRO A 555 -8.31 0.25 -22.70
CA PRO A 555 -8.05 1.67 -22.84
C PRO A 555 -7.70 2.00 -24.30
N PRO A 556 -8.14 3.16 -24.82
CA PRO A 556 -7.75 3.58 -26.15
C PRO A 556 -6.25 3.85 -26.20
N VAL A 557 -5.53 3.18 -27.11
CA VAL A 557 -4.13 3.46 -27.35
C VAL A 557 -4.00 4.82 -28.04
N GLN A 558 -3.19 5.71 -27.48
CA GLN A 558 -3.02 7.08 -27.98
C GLN A 558 -2.07 7.12 -29.18
N TYR A 559 -2.42 6.48 -30.30
CA TYR A 559 -1.63 6.53 -31.52
C TYR A 559 -1.47 7.97 -32.03
N ARG A 560 -0.40 8.20 -32.79
CA ARG A 560 -0.13 9.47 -33.49
C ARG A 560 0.20 9.20 -34.96
N GLU A 561 0.14 10.24 -35.77
CA GLU A 561 0.61 10.23 -37.14
C GLU A 561 1.80 11.19 -37.32
N THR A 562 2.68 10.93 -38.27
CA THR A 562 3.75 11.87 -38.65
C THR A 562 3.97 11.89 -40.16
N LEU A 563 4.58 12.95 -40.67
CA LEU A 563 4.91 13.11 -42.08
C LEU A 563 6.10 12.22 -42.45
N VAL A 564 6.08 11.58 -43.62
CA VAL A 564 7.21 10.75 -44.07
C VAL A 564 8.21 11.54 -44.90
N LYS A 565 7.73 12.42 -45.78
CA LYS A 565 8.58 13.17 -46.72
C LYS A 565 8.30 14.66 -46.66
N LYS A 566 9.37 15.45 -46.65
CA LYS A 566 9.27 16.91 -46.80
C LYS A 566 8.52 17.29 -48.08
N VAL A 567 7.55 18.19 -47.93
CA VAL A 567 6.76 18.77 -49.02
C VAL A 567 6.89 20.28 -48.98
N THR A 568 7.00 20.89 -50.15
CA THR A 568 7.17 22.34 -50.28
C THR A 568 6.07 22.96 -51.14
N LYS A 569 5.74 24.21 -50.82
CA LYS A 569 4.73 25.06 -51.47
C LYS A 569 3.39 24.37 -51.63
N VAL A 570 2.89 23.76 -50.56
CA VAL A 570 1.57 23.13 -50.52
C VAL A 570 0.49 24.20 -50.36
N GLU A 571 -0.45 24.25 -51.30
CA GLU A 571 -1.53 25.24 -51.31
C GLU A 571 -2.71 24.80 -50.43
N GLY A 572 -3.11 25.65 -49.49
CA GLY A 572 -4.42 25.61 -48.86
C GLY A 572 -5.27 26.79 -49.29
N ARG A 573 -6.39 26.51 -49.97
CA ARG A 573 -7.27 27.54 -50.55
C ARG A 573 -8.70 27.38 -50.07
N HIS A 574 -9.21 28.40 -49.38
CA HIS A 574 -10.60 28.50 -48.97
C HIS A 574 -11.28 29.67 -49.69
N LYS A 575 -12.31 29.36 -50.49
CA LYS A 575 -13.15 30.37 -51.17
C LYS A 575 -14.62 30.00 -51.02
N LYS A 576 -15.42 30.83 -50.34
CA LYS A 576 -16.88 30.67 -50.25
C LYS A 576 -17.58 31.94 -50.69
N GLN A 577 -18.44 31.80 -51.71
CA GLN A 577 -19.34 32.84 -52.20
C GLN A 577 -20.78 32.34 -52.06
N SER A 578 -21.32 32.38 -50.84
CA SER A 578 -22.76 32.28 -50.57
C SER A 578 -23.29 33.68 -50.24
N GLY A 579 -24.56 33.99 -50.54
CA GLY A 579 -25.16 35.34 -50.61
C GLY A 579 -25.05 36.34 -49.44
N GLY A 580 -24.16 36.12 -48.47
CA GLY A 580 -23.66 37.10 -47.49
C GLY A 580 -22.20 37.52 -47.77
N SER A 581 -21.47 37.92 -46.72
CA SER A 581 -20.06 38.36 -46.85
C SER A 581 -19.15 37.24 -47.37
N GLY A 582 -18.33 37.53 -48.38
CA GLY A 582 -17.38 36.56 -48.95
C GLY A 582 -16.33 36.10 -47.95
N GLN A 583 -15.80 34.89 -48.18
CA GLN A 583 -14.64 34.35 -47.49
C GLN A 583 -13.56 33.96 -48.50
N PHE A 584 -12.36 34.52 -48.34
CA PHE A 584 -11.20 34.24 -49.19
C PHE A 584 -9.91 34.18 -48.37
N GLY A 585 -9.23 33.04 -48.42
CA GLY A 585 -7.91 32.86 -47.84
C GLY A 585 -7.11 31.83 -48.63
N VAL A 586 -5.86 32.15 -48.95
CA VAL A 586 -4.90 31.21 -49.53
C VAL A 586 -3.60 31.29 -48.75
N CYS A 587 -3.04 30.16 -48.36
CA CYS A 587 -1.72 30.06 -47.78
C CYS A 587 -0.91 28.96 -48.49
N TYR A 588 0.40 29.14 -48.54
CA TYR A 588 1.35 28.14 -49.00
C TYR A 588 2.24 27.76 -47.82
N ILE A 589 2.30 26.47 -47.51
CA ILE A 589 3.15 25.94 -46.44
C ILE A 589 4.22 25.02 -47.00
N ASP A 590 5.38 25.03 -46.37
CA ASP A 590 6.34 23.93 -46.41
C ASP A 590 6.14 23.09 -45.14
N MET A 591 6.17 21.78 -45.28
CA MET A 591 6.01 20.85 -44.15
C MET A 591 7.11 19.80 -44.21
N GLU A 592 7.83 19.61 -43.13
CA GLU A 592 8.93 18.63 -43.02
C GLU A 592 8.81 17.81 -41.73
N PRO A 593 9.21 16.53 -41.77
CA PRO A 593 9.29 15.73 -40.55
C PRO A 593 10.43 16.21 -39.66
N LEU A 594 10.22 16.11 -38.36
CA LEU A 594 11.24 16.33 -37.34
C LEU A 594 11.74 15.01 -36.76
N GLU A 595 12.76 15.10 -35.91
CA GLU A 595 13.19 13.96 -35.09
C GLU A 595 12.08 13.58 -34.09
N GLU A 596 12.08 12.32 -33.68
CA GLU A 596 11.08 11.75 -32.77
C GLU A 596 11.07 12.52 -31.45
N GLY A 597 9.89 12.95 -31.00
CA GLY A 597 9.71 13.73 -29.77
C GLY A 597 9.94 15.24 -29.91
N ALA A 598 10.25 15.76 -31.11
CA ALA A 598 10.38 17.19 -31.34
C ALA A 598 9.02 17.95 -31.28
N GLY A 599 7.90 17.24 -31.43
CA GLY A 599 6.57 17.83 -31.34
C GLY A 599 6.19 18.66 -32.57
N ILE A 600 5.45 19.76 -32.37
CA ILE A 600 4.94 20.59 -33.46
C ILE A 600 5.66 21.94 -33.45
N GLU A 601 6.39 22.23 -34.51
CA GLU A 601 7.02 23.54 -34.73
C GLU A 601 6.29 24.32 -35.84
N PHE A 602 5.93 25.56 -35.55
CA PHE A 602 5.34 26.47 -36.55
C PHE A 602 6.19 27.72 -36.70
N GLU A 603 6.60 28.01 -37.93
CA GLU A 603 7.37 29.19 -38.29
C GLU A 603 6.71 29.97 -39.43
N SER A 604 6.89 31.29 -39.45
CA SER A 604 6.40 32.14 -40.54
C SER A 604 7.57 32.85 -41.23
N GLN A 605 7.75 32.58 -42.53
CA GLN A 605 8.72 33.23 -43.40
C GLN A 605 8.07 34.18 -44.41
N ILE A 606 6.85 34.67 -44.14
CA ILE A 606 6.14 35.62 -44.99
C ILE A 606 6.96 36.91 -45.19
N LYS A 607 7.25 37.24 -46.45
CA LYS A 607 7.94 38.48 -46.85
C LYS A 607 6.94 39.46 -47.49
N GLY A 608 7.16 40.76 -47.32
CA GLY A 608 6.43 41.80 -48.08
C GLY A 608 4.95 42.02 -47.72
N GLY A 609 4.46 41.48 -46.60
CA GLY A 609 3.09 41.76 -46.12
C GLY A 609 1.97 41.11 -46.94
N VAL A 610 2.28 40.04 -47.69
CA VAL A 610 1.32 39.28 -48.52
C VAL A 610 0.17 38.69 -47.70
N ILE A 611 0.43 38.38 -46.42
CA ILE A 611 -0.57 38.09 -45.39
C ILE A 611 -0.33 39.05 -44.22
N SER A 612 -1.37 39.72 -43.73
CA SER A 612 -1.26 40.58 -42.54
C SER A 612 -0.98 39.77 -41.26
N ARG A 613 -0.24 40.34 -40.29
CA ARG A 613 0.13 39.65 -39.03
C ARG A 613 -1.02 38.95 -38.29
N PRO A 614 -2.23 39.53 -38.16
CA PRO A 614 -3.35 38.83 -37.51
C PRO A 614 -3.73 37.52 -38.21
N PHE A 615 -3.69 37.51 -39.55
CA PHE A 615 -4.03 36.33 -40.33
C PHE A 615 -2.94 35.24 -40.30
N ILE A 616 -1.70 35.57 -39.94
CA ILE A 616 -0.66 34.56 -39.69
C ILE A 616 -1.06 33.70 -38.47
N SER A 617 -1.49 34.34 -37.38
CA SER A 617 -2.00 33.62 -36.20
C SER A 617 -3.28 32.81 -36.49
N SER A 618 -4.12 33.30 -37.41
CA SER A 618 -5.27 32.55 -37.92
C SER A 618 -4.85 31.27 -38.65
N VAL A 619 -3.84 31.36 -39.52
CA VAL A 619 -3.31 30.18 -40.22
C VAL A 619 -2.71 29.19 -39.23
N GLU A 620 -1.89 29.64 -38.28
CA GLU A 620 -1.31 28.78 -37.25
C GLU A 620 -2.39 28.04 -36.44
N ARG A 621 -3.43 28.74 -36.01
CA ARG A 621 -4.56 28.12 -35.30
C ARG A 621 -5.23 27.04 -36.15
N GLY A 622 -5.46 27.31 -37.44
CA GLY A 622 -6.01 26.33 -38.37
C GLY A 622 -5.11 25.12 -38.58
N VAL A 623 -3.79 25.34 -38.67
CA VAL A 623 -2.78 24.27 -38.76
C VAL A 623 -2.82 23.40 -37.52
N ARG A 624 -2.69 23.97 -36.32
CA ARG A 624 -2.71 23.22 -35.06
C ARG A 624 -4.02 22.46 -34.87
N GLU A 625 -5.15 23.07 -35.22
CA GLU A 625 -6.47 22.41 -35.16
C GLU A 625 -6.54 21.21 -36.12
N GLN A 626 -6.01 21.30 -37.35
CA GLN A 626 -5.96 20.15 -38.26
C GLN A 626 -5.04 19.04 -37.76
N LEU A 627 -3.89 19.39 -37.18
CA LEU A 627 -2.97 18.42 -36.60
C LEU A 627 -3.63 17.66 -35.44
N GLN A 628 -4.52 18.31 -34.66
CA GLN A 628 -5.31 17.66 -33.62
C GLN A 628 -6.48 16.83 -34.18
N LEU A 629 -7.15 17.30 -35.24
CA LEU A 629 -8.24 16.56 -35.90
C LEU A 629 -7.77 15.23 -36.51
N GLY A 630 -6.50 15.16 -36.89
CA GLY A 630 -5.83 13.93 -37.25
C GLY A 630 -5.40 13.83 -38.72
N GLY A 631 -4.57 12.82 -38.98
CA GLY A 631 -4.00 12.55 -40.28
C GLY A 631 -4.91 11.72 -41.20
N PRO A 632 -4.52 11.60 -42.49
CA PRO A 632 -5.34 10.92 -43.48
C PRO A 632 -5.33 9.38 -43.33
N LEU A 633 -4.41 8.80 -42.57
CA LEU A 633 -4.23 7.35 -42.55
C LEU A 633 -5.19 6.65 -41.59
N ALA A 634 -5.27 7.12 -40.34
CA ALA A 634 -6.14 6.55 -39.31
C ALA A 634 -6.96 7.63 -38.57
N GLY A 635 -6.65 8.91 -38.78
CA GLY A 635 -7.38 10.00 -38.12
C GLY A 635 -6.83 10.29 -36.73
N TYR A 636 -5.61 9.83 -36.43
CA TYR A 636 -4.94 10.14 -35.17
C TYR A 636 -4.19 11.47 -35.25
N PRO A 637 -4.02 12.18 -34.12
CA PRO A 637 -3.33 13.46 -34.10
C PRO A 637 -1.90 13.37 -34.66
N VAL A 638 -1.49 14.41 -35.38
CA VAL A 638 -0.19 14.48 -36.05
C VAL A 638 0.86 15.15 -35.15
N THR A 639 2.05 14.57 -35.06
CA THR A 639 3.21 15.08 -34.28
C THR A 639 4.52 15.01 -35.08
N ASP A 640 5.59 15.57 -34.52
CA ASP A 640 6.97 15.55 -35.03
C ASP A 640 7.08 16.15 -36.42
N VAL A 641 6.54 17.37 -36.58
CA VAL A 641 6.46 18.08 -37.85
C VAL A 641 6.76 19.56 -37.68
N ARG A 642 7.54 20.10 -38.62
CA ARG A 642 7.74 21.55 -38.78
C ARG A 642 6.91 22.06 -39.93
N ILE A 643 6.15 23.11 -39.66
CA ILE A 643 5.33 23.82 -40.66
C ILE A 643 5.89 25.23 -40.82
N THR A 644 6.30 25.56 -42.03
CA THR A 644 6.76 26.91 -42.38
C THR A 644 5.76 27.57 -43.33
N LEU A 645 5.15 28.67 -42.89
CA LEU A 645 4.30 29.50 -43.74
C LEU A 645 5.18 30.36 -44.68
N VAL A 646 5.16 30.05 -45.97
CA VAL A 646 6.10 30.64 -46.96
C VAL A 646 5.47 31.71 -47.85
N ASP A 647 4.17 31.62 -48.16
CA ASP A 647 3.47 32.59 -49.03
C ASP A 647 1.94 32.55 -48.80
N GLY A 648 1.19 33.44 -49.44
CA GLY A 648 -0.27 33.39 -49.46
C GLY A 648 -0.94 34.41 -50.37
N LYS A 649 -2.27 34.54 -50.27
CA LYS A 649 -3.05 35.57 -50.96
C LYS A 649 -4.19 36.04 -50.06
N MET A 650 -4.34 37.35 -49.95
CA MET A 650 -5.46 38.00 -49.25
C MET A 650 -6.28 38.87 -50.21
N HIS A 651 -7.54 39.09 -49.86
CA HIS A 651 -8.46 40.01 -50.52
C HIS A 651 -8.88 41.09 -49.53
N SER A 652 -8.92 42.35 -49.95
CA SER A 652 -9.17 43.48 -49.06
C SER A 652 -10.53 43.45 -48.34
N VAL A 653 -11.54 42.81 -48.95
CA VAL A 653 -12.92 42.77 -48.41
C VAL A 653 -13.34 41.39 -47.91
N ASP A 654 -12.79 40.32 -48.51
CA ASP A 654 -13.30 38.96 -48.29
C ASP A 654 -12.38 38.11 -47.41
N SER A 655 -11.19 38.60 -47.06
CA SER A 655 -10.30 37.92 -46.15
C SER A 655 -10.72 38.12 -44.69
N LYS A 656 -11.00 37.00 -44.04
CA LYS A 656 -11.44 36.93 -42.64
C LYS A 656 -10.62 35.88 -41.90
N ASP A 657 -10.59 35.99 -40.58
CA ASP A 657 -9.91 35.05 -39.67
C ASP A 657 -10.31 33.58 -39.94
N ILE A 658 -11.59 33.28 -40.08
CA ILE A 658 -12.11 31.93 -40.39
C ILE A 658 -11.61 31.40 -41.75
N ALA A 659 -11.41 32.29 -42.73
CA ALA A 659 -10.97 31.89 -44.06
C ALA A 659 -9.51 31.43 -44.06
N PHE A 660 -8.65 32.09 -43.27
CA PHE A 660 -7.25 31.71 -43.12
C PHE A 660 -7.05 30.50 -42.20
N GLN A 661 -7.88 30.31 -41.18
CA GLN A 661 -7.93 29.05 -40.43
C GLN A 661 -8.28 27.87 -41.35
N SER A 662 -9.34 28.02 -42.16
CA SER A 662 -9.76 26.98 -43.10
C SER A 662 -8.70 26.71 -44.17
N ALA A 663 -8.02 27.76 -44.66
CA ALA A 663 -6.89 27.62 -45.58
C ALA A 663 -5.73 26.83 -44.94
N GLY A 664 -5.38 27.12 -43.67
CA GLY A 664 -4.37 26.38 -42.92
C GLY A 664 -4.70 24.89 -42.77
N LYS A 665 -5.96 24.56 -42.44
CA LYS A 665 -6.43 23.16 -42.36
C LYS A 665 -6.26 22.42 -43.68
N LEU A 666 -6.72 23.04 -44.77
CA LEU A 666 -6.63 22.44 -46.11
C LEU A 666 -5.17 22.27 -46.56
N ALA A 667 -4.29 23.21 -46.21
CA ALA A 667 -2.87 23.12 -46.53
C ALA A 667 -2.22 21.91 -45.85
N VAL A 668 -2.48 21.68 -44.55
CA VAL A 668 -1.94 20.52 -43.81
C VAL A 668 -2.48 19.21 -44.38
N LYS A 669 -3.79 19.15 -44.68
CA LYS A 669 -4.38 17.94 -45.29
C LYS A 669 -3.72 17.58 -46.62
N ALA A 670 -3.55 18.58 -47.50
CA ALA A 670 -2.87 18.38 -48.78
C ALA A 670 -1.39 18.03 -48.60
N ALA A 671 -0.74 18.52 -47.54
CA ALA A 671 0.66 18.23 -47.24
C ALA A 671 0.83 16.76 -46.81
N LEU A 672 -0.04 16.27 -45.94
CA LEU A 672 -0.05 14.88 -45.48
C LEU A 672 -0.38 13.90 -46.63
N GLU A 673 -1.33 14.25 -47.51
CA GLU A 673 -1.65 13.46 -48.70
C GLU A 673 -0.46 13.37 -49.68
N ARG A 674 0.31 14.47 -49.85
CA ARG A 674 1.44 14.51 -50.78
C ARG A 674 2.72 13.91 -50.20
N GLY A 675 2.98 14.12 -48.91
CA GLY A 675 4.21 13.68 -48.23
C GLY A 675 4.13 12.26 -47.66
N GLY A 676 2.91 11.72 -47.56
CA GLY A 676 2.64 10.43 -46.92
C GLY A 676 2.64 10.56 -45.40
N SER A 677 1.76 9.78 -44.76
CA SER A 677 1.66 9.69 -43.30
C SER A 677 2.14 8.33 -42.80
N ARG A 678 2.66 8.28 -41.58
CA ARG A 678 3.07 7.05 -40.88
C ARG A 678 2.49 7.05 -39.46
N LEU A 679 2.06 5.88 -39.00
CA LEU A 679 1.60 5.69 -37.62
C LEU A 679 2.76 5.59 -36.64
N LEU A 680 2.56 6.21 -35.49
CA LEU A 680 3.40 6.11 -34.32
C LEU A 680 2.59 5.52 -33.16
N GLN A 681 3.22 4.64 -32.40
CA GLN A 681 2.70 4.07 -31.16
C GLN A 681 3.43 4.62 -29.94
N PRO A 682 2.73 4.82 -28.81
CA PRO A 682 3.37 5.18 -27.56
C PRO A 682 4.14 3.98 -26.96
N MET A 683 5.34 4.28 -26.47
CA MET A 683 6.24 3.35 -25.81
C MET A 683 6.41 3.74 -24.36
N ASP A 684 6.35 2.75 -23.47
CA ASP A 684 6.56 2.93 -22.05
C ASP A 684 7.91 2.36 -21.64
N LYS A 685 8.62 3.09 -20.77
CA LYS A 685 9.74 2.56 -20.02
C LYS A 685 9.19 1.79 -18.83
N VAL A 686 9.45 0.50 -18.79
CA VAL A 686 9.00 -0.43 -17.78
C VAL A 686 10.19 -0.89 -16.94
N THR A 687 10.06 -0.77 -15.63
CA THR A 687 11.05 -1.25 -14.66
C THR A 687 10.47 -2.43 -13.89
N PHE A 688 11.15 -3.57 -13.98
CA PHE A 688 10.82 -4.79 -13.25
C PHE A 688 11.80 -4.96 -12.09
N LEU A 689 11.29 -5.39 -10.93
CA LEU A 689 12.11 -5.82 -9.79
C LEU A 689 11.83 -7.30 -9.54
N ILE A 690 12.83 -8.14 -9.76
CA ILE A 690 12.66 -9.60 -9.81
C ILE A 690 13.79 -10.33 -9.10
N ASP A 691 13.56 -11.60 -8.78
CA ASP A 691 14.62 -12.52 -8.40
C ASP A 691 15.56 -12.82 -9.60
N GLU A 692 16.85 -13.00 -9.33
CA GLU A 692 17.87 -13.35 -10.35
C GLU A 692 17.49 -14.59 -11.15
N ASN A 693 16.82 -15.57 -10.53
CA ASN A 693 16.41 -16.81 -11.17
C ASN A 693 15.33 -16.61 -12.25
N LEU A 694 14.58 -15.51 -12.18
CA LEU A 694 13.47 -15.21 -13.12
C LEU A 694 13.91 -14.40 -14.34
N GLN A 695 15.18 -14.02 -14.43
CA GLN A 695 15.69 -13.19 -15.53
C GLN A 695 15.31 -13.75 -16.91
N GLY A 696 15.51 -15.05 -17.15
CA GLY A 696 15.20 -15.69 -18.43
C GLY A 696 13.72 -15.62 -18.83
N GLU A 697 12.81 -15.69 -17.85
CA GLU A 697 11.37 -15.58 -18.09
C GLU A 697 10.99 -14.15 -18.46
N ILE A 698 11.54 -13.15 -17.78
CA ILE A 698 11.30 -11.73 -18.10
C ILE A 698 11.79 -11.39 -19.50
N HIS A 699 12.97 -11.85 -19.91
CA HIS A 699 13.44 -11.69 -21.28
C HIS A 699 12.43 -12.24 -22.31
N THR A 700 11.82 -13.40 -22.00
CA THR A 700 10.81 -14.03 -22.85
C THR A 700 9.52 -13.22 -22.87
N ILE A 701 9.07 -12.71 -21.72
CA ILE A 701 7.86 -11.90 -21.58
C ILE A 701 8.01 -10.58 -22.35
N VAL A 702 9.12 -9.85 -22.16
CA VAL A 702 9.38 -8.58 -22.85
C VAL A 702 9.38 -8.78 -24.37
N SER A 703 10.03 -9.85 -24.85
CA SER A 703 10.09 -10.16 -26.28
C SER A 703 8.72 -10.53 -26.87
N ARG A 704 7.84 -11.20 -26.10
CA ARG A 704 6.47 -11.53 -26.54
C ARG A 704 5.58 -10.31 -26.68
N HIS A 705 5.89 -9.22 -25.99
CA HIS A 705 5.17 -7.95 -26.04
C HIS A 705 5.86 -6.94 -26.98
N ASP A 706 6.67 -7.40 -27.92
CA ASP A 706 7.41 -6.56 -28.89
C ASP A 706 8.29 -5.47 -28.23
N GLY A 707 8.72 -5.72 -27.00
CA GLY A 707 9.62 -4.84 -26.24
C GLY A 707 11.08 -5.26 -26.33
N TYR A 708 11.95 -4.43 -25.78
CA TYR A 708 13.38 -4.73 -25.66
C TYR A 708 13.95 -4.21 -24.33
N ILE A 709 14.93 -4.92 -23.79
CA ILE A 709 15.60 -4.57 -22.53
C ILE A 709 16.68 -3.52 -22.80
N THR A 710 16.71 -2.47 -21.97
CA THR A 710 17.70 -1.40 -22.02
C THR A 710 18.83 -1.62 -21.03
N SER A 711 18.52 -2.11 -19.82
CA SER A 711 19.53 -2.37 -18.79
C SER A 711 19.09 -3.46 -17.82
N THR A 712 20.08 -4.07 -17.17
CA THR A 712 19.91 -5.03 -16.07
C THR A 712 20.93 -4.70 -15.01
N ASN A 713 20.46 -4.27 -13.83
CA ASN A 713 21.29 -3.86 -12.71
C ASN A 713 20.93 -4.70 -11.46
N PRO A 714 21.86 -4.91 -10.53
CA PRO A 714 21.50 -5.36 -9.18
C PRO A 714 20.55 -4.36 -8.53
N SER A 715 19.51 -4.83 -7.85
CA SER A 715 18.56 -3.97 -7.15
C SER A 715 19.24 -3.23 -5.99
N GLU A 716 19.05 -1.90 -5.89
CA GLU A 716 19.50 -1.12 -4.74
C GLU A 716 18.57 -1.32 -3.52
N ALA A 717 17.32 -1.74 -3.76
CA ALA A 717 16.29 -1.91 -2.75
C ALA A 717 16.30 -3.30 -2.07
N GLY A 718 17.16 -4.24 -2.48
CA GLY A 718 17.13 -5.58 -1.87
C GLY A 718 17.85 -6.65 -2.68
N PRO A 719 17.70 -7.94 -2.32
CA PRO A 719 18.13 -9.04 -3.18
C PRO A 719 17.28 -9.06 -4.46
N GLY A 720 17.92 -9.13 -5.63
CA GLY A 720 17.25 -9.22 -6.92
C GLY A 720 17.90 -8.38 -8.02
N LEU A 721 17.28 -8.42 -9.20
CA LEU A 721 17.64 -7.62 -10.37
C LEU A 721 16.57 -6.56 -10.64
N GLU A 722 17.04 -5.38 -11.00
CA GLU A 722 16.25 -4.34 -11.64
C GLU A 722 16.46 -4.43 -13.16
N ILE A 723 15.40 -4.73 -13.91
CA ILE A 723 15.43 -4.79 -15.38
C ILE A 723 14.62 -3.63 -15.93
N GLU A 724 15.26 -2.79 -16.74
CA GLU A 724 14.57 -1.76 -17.50
C GLU A 724 14.33 -2.23 -18.93
N ALA A 725 13.11 -2.01 -19.43
CA ALA A 725 12.72 -2.33 -20.80
C ALA A 725 11.87 -1.22 -21.41
N ILE A 726 11.82 -1.18 -22.74
CA ILE A 726 10.91 -0.33 -23.50
C ILE A 726 9.87 -1.24 -24.15
N ILE A 727 8.59 -1.02 -23.85
CA ILE A 727 7.47 -1.88 -24.28
C ILE A 727 6.35 -1.02 -24.87
N PRO A 728 5.69 -1.43 -25.98
CA PRO A 728 4.53 -0.74 -26.51
C PRO A 728 3.37 -0.69 -25.51
N ASN A 729 2.79 0.49 -25.33
CA ASN A 729 1.68 0.69 -24.39
C ASN A 729 0.47 -0.22 -24.69
N ALA A 730 0.26 -0.59 -25.96
CA ALA A 730 -0.82 -1.47 -26.39
C ALA A 730 -0.77 -2.89 -25.77
N GLY A 731 0.42 -3.36 -25.39
CA GLY A 731 0.63 -4.68 -24.78
C GLY A 731 0.64 -4.70 -23.26
N MET A 732 0.42 -3.56 -22.58
CA MET A 732 0.65 -3.43 -21.14
C MET A 732 -0.34 -4.24 -20.27
N ALA A 733 -1.57 -4.43 -20.74
CA ALA A 733 -2.56 -5.23 -20.01
C ALA A 733 -2.12 -6.71 -19.92
N ASP A 734 -1.77 -7.30 -21.07
CA ASP A 734 -1.31 -8.69 -21.16
C ASP A 734 0.04 -8.89 -20.45
N LEU A 735 0.88 -7.84 -20.40
CA LEU A 735 2.17 -7.85 -19.70
C LEU A 735 2.00 -8.10 -18.19
N SER A 736 1.02 -7.45 -17.56
CA SER A 736 0.74 -7.61 -16.13
C SER A 736 0.35 -9.04 -15.78
N ASP A 737 -0.56 -9.63 -16.56
CA ASP A 737 -1.00 -11.01 -16.36
C ASP A 737 0.14 -12.01 -16.61
N ALA A 738 0.95 -11.79 -17.65
CA ALA A 738 2.10 -12.62 -17.96
C ALA A 738 3.18 -12.57 -16.86
N LEU A 739 3.48 -11.38 -16.32
CA LEU A 739 4.45 -11.19 -15.24
C LEU A 739 3.98 -11.90 -13.97
N ARG A 740 2.74 -11.67 -13.55
CA ARG A 740 2.18 -12.31 -12.35
C ARG A 740 2.18 -13.83 -12.51
N SER A 741 1.81 -14.35 -13.68
CA SER A 741 1.86 -15.79 -13.94
C SER A 741 3.27 -16.39 -13.81
N ALA A 742 4.32 -15.65 -14.18
CA ALA A 742 5.71 -16.09 -14.04
C ALA A 742 6.18 -15.99 -12.58
N CYS A 743 5.78 -14.94 -11.88
CA CYS A 743 6.19 -14.65 -10.50
C CYS A 743 5.22 -15.21 -9.44
N ALA A 744 4.48 -16.29 -9.75
CA ALA A 744 3.52 -16.93 -8.84
C ALA A 744 2.49 -15.95 -8.19
N GLY A 745 2.07 -14.93 -8.94
CA GLY A 745 1.11 -13.91 -8.53
C GLY A 745 1.73 -12.62 -8.00
N GLU A 746 3.04 -12.60 -7.68
CA GLU A 746 3.65 -11.53 -6.88
C GLU A 746 4.48 -10.52 -7.68
N GLY A 747 4.61 -10.75 -8.99
CA GLY A 747 5.43 -9.90 -9.87
C GLY A 747 4.84 -8.50 -10.03
N GLN A 748 5.66 -7.48 -9.84
CA GLN A 748 5.28 -6.07 -9.98
C GLN A 748 6.21 -5.35 -10.97
N PHE A 749 5.67 -4.37 -11.70
CA PHE A 749 6.45 -3.45 -12.51
C PHE A 749 5.91 -2.03 -12.39
N SER A 750 6.77 -1.05 -12.59
CA SER A 750 6.37 0.35 -12.79
C SER A 750 6.56 0.73 -14.25
N SER A 751 5.66 1.55 -14.80
CA SER A 751 5.76 2.03 -16.18
C SER A 751 5.57 3.53 -16.28
N VAL A 752 6.40 4.20 -17.07
CA VAL A 752 6.28 5.63 -17.40
C VAL A 752 6.35 5.81 -18.91
N PHE A 753 5.59 6.76 -19.45
CA PHE A 753 5.67 7.11 -20.87
C PHE A 753 7.12 7.49 -21.23
N SER A 754 7.65 6.89 -22.29
CA SER A 754 9.00 7.14 -22.77
C SER A 754 8.99 8.04 -24.02
N HIS A 755 8.43 7.54 -25.13
CA HIS A 755 8.44 8.23 -26.42
C HIS A 755 7.44 7.60 -27.39
N TYR A 756 7.33 8.18 -28.59
CA TYR A 756 6.58 7.58 -29.71
C TYR A 756 7.55 6.92 -30.68
N GLN A 757 7.21 5.73 -31.18
CA GLN A 757 7.98 5.04 -32.21
C GLN A 757 7.10 4.63 -33.41
N PRO A 758 7.67 4.42 -34.61
CA PRO A 758 6.96 3.84 -35.74
C PRO A 758 6.28 2.52 -35.44
N VAL A 759 5.01 2.38 -35.86
CA VAL A 759 4.28 1.12 -35.78
C VAL A 759 4.87 0.09 -36.75
N PRO A 760 5.13 -1.17 -36.33
CA PRO A 760 5.51 -2.28 -37.21
C PRO A 760 4.51 -2.51 -38.34
N ASN A 761 5.01 -2.81 -39.55
CA ASN A 761 4.19 -2.85 -40.76
C ASN A 761 3.03 -3.87 -40.70
N ASP A 762 3.21 -4.96 -39.98
CA ASP A 762 2.25 -6.04 -39.77
C ASP A 762 1.07 -5.65 -38.87
N LEU A 763 1.21 -4.60 -38.05
CA LEU A 763 0.16 -4.11 -37.15
C LEU A 763 -0.66 -2.95 -37.76
N ILE A 764 -0.14 -2.29 -38.80
CA ILE A 764 -0.76 -1.10 -39.40
C ILE A 764 -2.18 -1.37 -39.88
N GLU A 765 -2.41 -2.46 -40.64
CA GLU A 765 -3.73 -2.76 -41.21
C GLU A 765 -4.79 -2.92 -40.11
N LYS A 766 -4.46 -3.67 -39.04
CA LYS A 766 -5.36 -3.88 -37.90
C LYS A 766 -5.69 -2.58 -37.16
N ILE A 767 -4.71 -1.68 -37.02
CA ILE A 767 -4.91 -0.39 -36.34
C ILE A 767 -5.78 0.54 -37.18
N VAL A 768 -5.58 0.55 -38.51
CA VAL A 768 -6.39 1.35 -39.43
C VAL A 768 -7.85 0.86 -39.48
N GLU A 769 -8.09 -0.45 -39.43
CA GLU A 769 -9.44 -1.03 -39.38
C GLU A 769 -10.25 -0.58 -38.15
N ASN A 770 -9.58 -0.43 -37.00
CA ASN A 770 -10.21 -0.01 -35.74
C ASN A 770 -10.13 1.51 -35.49
N SER A 771 -9.77 2.29 -36.51
CA SER A 771 -9.46 3.71 -36.36
C SER A 771 -10.69 4.64 -36.47
N PRO A 772 -10.60 5.88 -35.94
CA PRO A 772 -11.64 6.90 -36.09
C PRO A 772 -12.06 7.16 -37.55
N ASN A 773 -11.12 7.10 -38.50
CA ASN A 773 -11.41 7.31 -39.92
C ASN A 773 -12.22 6.17 -40.56
N HIS A 774 -12.20 4.95 -40.01
CA HIS A 774 -12.97 3.83 -40.55
C HIS A 774 -14.43 3.83 -40.06
N HIS A 775 -14.72 4.51 -38.95
CA HIS A 775 -16.06 4.63 -38.35
C HIS A 775 -16.80 5.93 -38.70
N SER A 776 -16.18 6.83 -39.46
CA SER A 776 -16.76 8.08 -39.99
C SER A 776 -17.07 7.98 -41.47
#